data_AF-A0A368DZB8-F1
#
_entry.id   AF-A0A368DZB8-F1
#
_cell.length_a   1.000
_cell.length_b   1.000
_cell.length_c   1.000
_cell.angle_alpha   90.00
_cell.angle_beta   90.00
_cell.angle_gamma   90.00
#
_symmetry.space_group_name_H-M   'P 1'
#
loop_
_entity.id
_entity.type
_entity.pdbx_description
1 polymer ?
#
loop_
_entity_poly.entity_id
_entity_poly.type
_entity_poly.pdbx_seq_one_letter_code
_entity_poly.pdbx_strand_id
1 'polypeptide(L)'
;MCSFVISAQKKLEISLEGFVNNFSSKEKLNGASLYLFQDGRMVSKSLSDVNGNYFISGDITTKMPFDMMISKPGFITKKVLLDFKELKVQNPNGILQAMEELVIELFEIKDGVDLGFIKNNYAEKFHWDASRNIAVPEEKFKKDIEEQVLQAYNKMSDLNKSETFKKKVNLALKENKYQEAIVYVDSALFYNKNNPDLLNTKAKIEASIEKQAKDVEKRKEFESLKKQGDMAYASKDYETAENFFTDALKIMSDNQIKFKLTKIEEYKSTISKLESNKEKLKSLRSSSDSLIALAEYDAAVIKLREIQYLDPNQRMKIQSEIKTIEKQKKNSNYEDRIQKYLNTAKRLENSKDSLDASLQLYERAEKIINNLSDQKLIDKYKVQVRDGIEGISQKKLQEREAFNQQLEKANSNFLNGPDFYDKALKILESDLMKPYKNDREVLKLKNRITSMDEFYKLKNDAFSKYKNNRKDAVLDLKKALKIGNDNYRVTPRTDLIEIRDSLNNWTGGSNALSSANNSISRDPKSSGSIVRSPGSLHSGSDLDAYNDLTLTMKRKENDPLEDLQRIKNEIDYEIYFNNTVNAVRNEKSSSELKSYQDELELKEREVAIQKLELQKKQDEERQSLESAIKDRNEFALYQQEASAEQIRKWNDEKDYLIELELLNQARRNQVFEEKNRLHESERLLIAQENTKDNERRLYASQDYLMKIDYERFIKDSLAKLGGEDRAIEIEKLKMSKPDYPSQPNFLKDEDGILFPPNAVTERVFKSTNSKGFVTSVIVQRVVVDPNGYGVVYEKTTNENGSTYFSRNGASITEYVWFNESMGQNVIEK
;
A
#
# COMPACT_ATOMS: atom_id res chain seq x y z
N MET A 1 36.12 -103.25 -96.84
CA MET A 1 36.44 -102.13 -97.74
C MET A 1 35.13 -101.37 -97.94
N CYS A 2 34.98 -100.11 -97.56
CA CYS A 2 35.72 -98.91 -98.02
C CYS A 2 35.41 -98.63 -99.51
N SER A 3 35.08 -97.40 -99.91
CA SER A 3 35.57 -96.12 -99.36
C SER A 3 34.50 -95.07 -99.07
N PHE A 4 34.73 -94.22 -98.06
CA PHE A 4 34.04 -92.94 -97.89
C PHE A 4 34.75 -91.86 -98.71
N VAL A 5 33.99 -91.00 -99.40
CA VAL A 5 34.53 -89.78 -100.03
C VAL A 5 34.47 -88.64 -99.03
N ILE A 6 35.62 -88.26 -98.47
CA ILE A 6 35.75 -87.08 -97.62
C ILE A 6 35.82 -85.84 -98.53
N SER A 7 34.76 -85.03 -98.53
CA SER A 7 34.79 -83.71 -99.15
C SER A 7 35.57 -82.76 -98.23
N ALA A 8 36.83 -82.47 -98.58
CA ALA A 8 37.65 -81.56 -97.81
C ALA A 8 37.07 -80.14 -97.83
N GLN A 9 36.72 -79.61 -96.65
CA GLN A 9 36.36 -78.20 -96.52
C GLN A 9 37.59 -77.33 -96.88
N LYS A 10 37.44 -76.46 -97.87
CA LYS A 10 38.41 -75.42 -98.17
C LYS A 10 38.51 -74.48 -96.96
N LYS A 11 39.69 -74.43 -96.35
CA LYS A 11 40.06 -73.49 -95.29
C LYS A 11 40.75 -72.28 -95.91
N LEU A 12 40.54 -71.10 -95.36
CA LEU A 12 41.26 -69.89 -95.72
C LEU A 12 41.87 -69.34 -94.43
N GLU A 13 43.17 -69.08 -94.42
CA GLU A 13 43.74 -68.35 -93.29
C GLU A 13 43.36 -66.87 -93.45
N ILE A 14 42.59 -66.33 -92.51
CA ILE A 14 42.39 -64.88 -92.42
C ILE A 14 43.52 -64.27 -91.59
N SER A 15 43.97 -63.07 -91.95
CA SER A 15 44.82 -62.20 -91.14
C SER A 15 44.08 -60.88 -90.86
N LEU A 16 44.06 -60.46 -89.59
CA LEU A 16 43.48 -59.21 -89.13
C LEU A 16 44.45 -58.49 -88.19
N GLU A 17 44.71 -57.23 -88.48
CA GLU A 17 45.58 -56.37 -87.68
C GLU A 17 44.96 -54.98 -87.47
N GLY A 18 45.44 -54.25 -86.47
CA GLY A 18 44.95 -52.93 -86.13
C GLY A 18 45.14 -52.59 -84.66
N PHE A 19 44.24 -51.77 -84.11
CA PHE A 19 44.37 -51.22 -82.76
C PHE A 19 43.16 -51.50 -81.87
N VAL A 20 43.40 -51.68 -80.57
CA VAL A 20 42.37 -51.59 -79.53
C VAL A 20 42.48 -50.24 -78.81
N ASN A 21 41.42 -49.43 -78.87
CA ASN A 21 41.34 -48.10 -78.24
C ASN A 21 40.29 -48.08 -77.11
N ASN A 22 40.36 -47.10 -76.21
CA ASN A 22 39.27 -46.70 -75.32
C ASN A 22 38.25 -45.83 -76.09
N PHE A 23 36.97 -46.19 -76.10
CA PHE A 23 35.94 -45.40 -76.78
C PHE A 23 35.81 -43.96 -76.23
N SER A 24 36.02 -43.75 -74.92
CA SER A 24 35.83 -42.45 -74.28
C SER A 24 37.08 -41.58 -74.28
N SER A 25 38.26 -42.11 -73.92
CA SER A 25 39.51 -41.32 -73.89
C SER A 25 40.32 -41.35 -75.20
N LYS A 26 39.98 -42.26 -76.13
CA LYS A 26 40.74 -42.56 -77.36
C LYS A 26 42.17 -43.11 -77.14
N GLU A 27 42.56 -43.35 -75.89
CA GLU A 27 43.84 -43.95 -75.53
C GLU A 27 43.97 -45.39 -76.02
N LYS A 28 45.20 -45.82 -76.31
CA LYS A 28 45.52 -47.19 -76.74
C LYS A 28 45.46 -48.16 -75.56
N LEU A 29 44.90 -49.35 -75.78
CA LEU A 29 44.64 -50.34 -74.72
C LEU A 29 45.56 -51.56 -74.82
N ASN A 30 46.63 -51.54 -74.03
CA ASN A 30 47.50 -52.70 -73.79
C ASN A 30 46.75 -53.88 -73.12
N GLY A 31 47.06 -55.12 -73.51
CA GLY A 31 46.61 -56.34 -72.84
C GLY A 31 45.13 -56.70 -73.02
N ALA A 32 44.45 -56.14 -74.02
CA ALA A 32 43.12 -56.62 -74.40
C ALA A 32 43.26 -58.00 -75.07
N SER A 33 42.47 -58.97 -74.63
CA SER A 33 42.42 -60.30 -75.26
C SER A 33 41.46 -60.28 -76.43
N LEU A 34 41.96 -60.61 -77.62
CA LEU A 34 41.15 -60.83 -78.82
C LEU A 34 41.00 -62.34 -79.04
N TYR A 35 39.78 -62.79 -79.33
CA TYR A 35 39.45 -64.18 -79.61
C TYR A 35 38.69 -64.26 -80.92
N LEU A 36 39.18 -65.06 -81.88
CA LEU A 36 38.50 -65.33 -83.14
C LEU A 36 37.62 -66.56 -82.96
N PHE A 37 36.34 -66.47 -83.33
CA PHE A 37 35.36 -67.55 -83.23
C PHE A 37 34.68 -67.84 -84.58
N GLN A 38 34.43 -69.12 -84.88
CA GLN A 38 33.54 -69.55 -85.96
C GLN A 38 32.75 -70.78 -85.50
N ASP A 39 31.46 -70.85 -85.82
CA ASP A 39 30.55 -71.93 -85.38
C ASP A 39 30.58 -72.14 -83.84
N GLY A 40 30.72 -71.04 -83.08
CA GLY A 40 30.85 -71.07 -81.61
C GLY A 40 32.17 -71.64 -81.08
N ARG A 41 33.13 -72.01 -81.95
CA ARG A 41 34.44 -72.57 -81.58
C ARG A 41 35.51 -71.51 -81.71
N MET A 42 36.43 -71.46 -80.74
CA MET A 42 37.58 -70.58 -80.81
C MET A 42 38.54 -71.09 -81.89
N VAL A 43 38.85 -70.25 -82.87
CA VAL A 43 39.81 -70.49 -83.96
C VAL A 43 41.21 -70.09 -83.51
N SER A 44 41.34 -68.90 -82.92
CA SER A 44 42.63 -68.37 -82.43
C SER A 44 42.44 -67.31 -81.35
N LYS A 45 43.55 -66.90 -80.72
CA LYS A 45 43.61 -65.87 -79.69
C LYS A 45 44.83 -64.98 -79.90
N SER A 46 44.69 -63.68 -79.63
CA SER A 46 45.78 -62.71 -79.56
C SER A 46 45.63 -61.77 -78.35
N LEU A 47 46.65 -60.93 -78.14
CA LEU A 47 46.71 -59.88 -77.13
C LEU A 47 47.19 -58.58 -77.79
N SER A 48 46.65 -57.44 -77.37
CA SER A 48 47.18 -56.14 -77.80
C SER A 48 48.44 -55.72 -77.04
N ASP A 49 49.37 -55.06 -77.74
CA ASP A 49 50.67 -54.60 -77.21
C ASP A 49 50.59 -53.28 -76.41
N VAL A 50 51.74 -52.76 -75.96
CA VAL A 50 51.84 -51.49 -75.22
C VAL A 50 51.26 -50.28 -75.96
N ASN A 51 51.21 -50.30 -77.30
CA ASN A 51 50.65 -49.27 -78.17
C ASN A 51 49.22 -49.61 -78.63
N GLY A 52 48.62 -50.66 -78.08
CA GLY A 52 47.30 -51.17 -78.46
C GLY A 52 47.27 -51.92 -79.79
N ASN A 53 48.40 -52.11 -80.48
CA ASN A 53 48.49 -52.90 -81.71
C ASN A 53 48.06 -54.34 -81.44
N TYR A 54 47.41 -55.00 -82.40
CA TYR A 54 47.26 -56.45 -82.39
C TYR A 54 47.41 -57.02 -83.80
N PHE A 55 47.74 -58.31 -83.83
CA PHE A 55 47.71 -59.17 -85.02
C PHE A 55 47.04 -60.48 -84.62
N ILE A 56 46.09 -60.97 -85.42
CA ILE A 56 45.43 -62.26 -85.20
C ILE A 56 45.14 -62.94 -86.55
N SER A 57 45.60 -64.18 -86.72
CA SER A 57 45.29 -65.01 -87.88
C SER A 57 44.56 -66.31 -87.49
N GLY A 58 44.01 -67.03 -88.46
CA GLY A 58 43.45 -68.36 -88.24
C GLY A 58 42.67 -68.96 -89.41
N ASP A 59 42.57 -70.28 -89.43
CA ASP A 59 41.78 -71.05 -90.41
C ASP A 59 40.27 -70.79 -90.25
N ILE A 60 39.64 -70.16 -91.24
CA ILE A 60 38.18 -70.01 -91.34
C ILE A 60 37.61 -70.70 -92.59
N THR A 61 36.31 -70.97 -92.58
CA THR A 61 35.55 -71.31 -93.79
C THR A 61 34.76 -70.08 -94.25
N THR A 62 34.77 -69.76 -95.54
CA THR A 62 34.06 -68.58 -96.07
C THR A 62 32.56 -68.78 -96.26
N LYS A 63 32.03 -69.97 -95.97
CA LYS A 63 30.58 -70.30 -96.07
C LYS A 63 29.77 -69.86 -94.85
N MET A 64 30.44 -69.52 -93.76
CA MET A 64 29.85 -69.15 -92.48
C MET A 64 30.44 -67.80 -92.05
N PRO A 65 29.68 -66.95 -91.35
CA PRO A 65 30.27 -65.79 -90.71
C PRO A 65 31.20 -66.25 -89.58
N PHE A 66 32.02 -65.34 -89.10
CA PHE A 66 32.88 -65.53 -87.93
C PHE A 66 32.86 -64.25 -87.11
N ASP A 67 33.19 -64.33 -85.82
CA ASP A 67 33.14 -63.19 -84.92
C ASP A 67 34.43 -63.03 -84.12
N MET A 68 34.80 -61.77 -83.86
CA MET A 68 35.85 -61.43 -82.91
C MET A 68 35.22 -61.00 -81.60
N MET A 69 35.60 -61.67 -80.51
CA MET A 69 35.28 -61.25 -79.16
C MET A 69 36.51 -60.60 -78.52
N ILE A 70 36.39 -59.36 -78.07
CA ILE A 70 37.48 -58.57 -77.49
C ILE A 70 37.13 -58.23 -76.05
N SER A 71 38.02 -58.56 -75.11
CA SER A 71 37.76 -58.42 -73.68
C SER A 71 38.98 -57.89 -72.92
N LYS A 72 38.74 -56.93 -72.01
CA LYS A 72 39.75 -56.35 -71.12
C LYS A 72 39.09 -56.02 -69.77
N PRO A 73 39.73 -56.29 -68.61
CA PRO A 73 39.21 -55.86 -67.30
C PRO A 73 38.96 -54.34 -67.27
N GLY A 74 37.83 -53.92 -66.69
CA GLY A 74 37.36 -52.53 -66.71
C GLY A 74 36.59 -52.12 -67.97
N PHE A 75 36.46 -52.99 -68.97
CA PHE A 75 35.72 -52.74 -70.22
C PHE A 75 34.65 -53.80 -70.46
N ILE A 76 33.57 -53.42 -71.14
CA ILE A 76 32.57 -54.35 -71.65
C ILE A 76 33.18 -55.17 -72.78
N THR A 77 33.02 -56.50 -72.71
CA THR A 77 33.41 -57.41 -73.79
C THR A 77 32.66 -57.05 -75.08
N LYS A 78 33.40 -56.66 -76.12
CA LYS A 78 32.87 -56.25 -77.42
C LYS A 78 32.84 -57.46 -78.36
N LYS A 79 31.78 -57.59 -79.16
CA LYS A 79 31.68 -58.56 -80.25
C LYS A 79 31.61 -57.85 -81.60
N VAL A 80 32.40 -58.32 -82.56
CA VAL A 80 32.45 -57.81 -83.94
C VAL A 80 32.11 -58.95 -84.89
N LEU A 81 31.08 -58.81 -85.71
CA LEU A 81 30.70 -59.80 -86.71
C LEU A 81 31.43 -59.55 -88.03
N LEU A 82 31.92 -60.60 -88.68
CA LEU A 82 32.48 -60.54 -90.02
C LEU A 82 31.77 -61.57 -90.91
N ASP A 83 30.97 -61.08 -91.86
CA ASP A 83 30.13 -61.90 -92.74
C ASP A 83 30.66 -61.89 -94.18
N PHE A 84 31.57 -62.83 -94.47
CA PHE A 84 32.27 -62.91 -95.74
C PHE A 84 31.68 -63.97 -96.70
N LYS A 85 30.38 -64.27 -96.62
CA LYS A 85 29.72 -65.28 -97.49
C LYS A 85 29.84 -64.98 -98.98
N GLU A 86 30.02 -63.71 -99.37
CA GLU A 86 30.15 -63.29 -100.76
C GLU A 86 31.59 -63.40 -101.32
N LEU A 87 32.57 -63.76 -100.47
CA LEU A 87 33.98 -63.91 -100.84
C LEU A 87 34.21 -65.12 -101.76
N LYS A 88 34.65 -64.84 -102.99
CA LYS A 88 34.98 -65.84 -104.01
C LYS A 88 36.47 -66.21 -103.94
N VAL A 89 36.79 -67.19 -103.10
CA VAL A 89 38.17 -67.67 -102.88
C VAL A 89 38.77 -68.27 -104.16
N GLN A 90 39.76 -67.58 -104.74
CA GLN A 90 40.50 -68.03 -105.93
C GLN A 90 41.61 -69.03 -105.57
N ASN A 91 42.41 -68.74 -104.55
CA ASN A 91 43.43 -69.65 -104.01
C ASN A 91 42.95 -70.24 -102.66
N PRO A 92 42.61 -71.54 -102.59
CA PRO A 92 42.04 -72.15 -101.39
C PRO A 92 43.06 -72.51 -100.30
N ASN A 93 44.34 -72.14 -100.44
CA ASN A 93 45.39 -72.32 -99.43
C ASN A 93 46.16 -71.00 -99.19
N GLY A 94 45.53 -69.84 -99.39
CA GLY A 94 46.17 -68.52 -99.23
C GLY A 94 45.84 -67.84 -97.89
N ILE A 95 46.65 -66.84 -97.54
CA ILE A 95 46.33 -65.87 -96.47
C ILE A 95 45.50 -64.74 -97.07
N LEU A 96 44.39 -64.39 -96.41
CA LEU A 96 43.59 -63.21 -96.73
C LEU A 96 43.78 -62.13 -95.65
N GLN A 97 44.46 -61.04 -96.00
CA GLN A 97 44.28 -59.77 -95.29
C GLN A 97 42.96 -59.14 -95.75
N ALA A 98 41.97 -59.12 -94.87
CA ALA A 98 40.60 -58.73 -95.23
C ALA A 98 40.35 -57.21 -95.21
N MET A 99 41.22 -56.47 -94.51
CA MET A 99 41.23 -55.02 -94.41
C MET A 99 42.63 -54.56 -93.97
N GLU A 100 42.98 -53.30 -94.24
CA GLU A 100 44.30 -52.73 -93.92
C GLU A 100 44.47 -52.53 -92.39
N GLU A 101 43.48 -51.92 -91.73
CA GLU A 101 43.51 -51.65 -90.30
C GLU A 101 42.10 -51.81 -89.69
N LEU A 102 41.98 -52.58 -88.60
CA LEU A 102 40.73 -52.73 -87.84
C LEU A 102 40.84 -52.09 -86.45
N VAL A 103 40.30 -50.88 -86.30
CA VAL A 103 40.26 -50.13 -85.03
C VAL A 103 39.04 -50.53 -84.19
N ILE A 104 39.32 -51.13 -83.04
CA ILE A 104 38.31 -51.68 -82.12
C ILE A 104 38.26 -50.80 -80.86
N GLU A 105 37.21 -49.99 -80.73
CA GLU A 105 37.02 -49.14 -79.55
C GLU A 105 36.21 -49.85 -78.45
N LEU A 106 36.80 -50.07 -77.27
CA LEU A 106 36.13 -50.71 -76.13
C LEU A 106 35.39 -49.71 -75.25
N PHE A 107 34.22 -50.10 -74.75
CA PHE A 107 33.39 -49.30 -73.85
C PHE A 107 33.76 -49.57 -72.39
N GLU A 108 34.07 -48.51 -71.63
CA GLU A 108 34.41 -48.57 -70.21
C GLU A 108 33.21 -49.02 -69.35
N ILE A 109 33.48 -49.84 -68.33
CA ILE A 109 32.51 -50.12 -67.27
C ILE A 109 32.54 -48.95 -66.29
N LYS A 110 31.53 -48.08 -66.37
CA LYS A 110 31.33 -46.94 -65.46
C LYS A 110 30.27 -47.27 -64.42
N ASP A 111 30.49 -46.80 -63.19
CA ASP A 111 29.58 -47.08 -62.08
C ASP A 111 28.16 -46.56 -62.36
N GLY A 112 27.17 -47.37 -62.00
CA GLY A 112 25.74 -47.16 -62.31
C GLY A 112 25.32 -47.13 -63.78
N VAL A 113 26.24 -47.31 -64.75
CA VAL A 113 25.89 -47.34 -66.18
C VAL A 113 25.52 -48.76 -66.62
N ASP A 114 24.27 -48.96 -67.03
CA ASP A 114 23.87 -50.22 -67.67
C ASP A 114 24.24 -50.25 -69.15
N LEU A 115 25.26 -51.06 -69.48
CA LEU A 115 25.66 -51.43 -70.85
C LEU A 115 25.32 -52.90 -71.18
N GLY A 116 24.34 -53.49 -70.48
CA GLY A 116 23.93 -54.89 -70.63
C GLY A 116 23.49 -55.28 -72.04
N PHE A 117 22.93 -54.33 -72.80
CA PHE A 117 22.52 -54.51 -74.20
C PHE A 117 23.66 -54.95 -75.13
N ILE A 118 24.91 -54.59 -74.80
CA ILE A 118 26.09 -54.90 -75.62
C ILE A 118 26.52 -56.37 -75.47
N LYS A 119 26.36 -56.97 -74.28
CA LYS A 119 26.84 -58.34 -73.98
C LYS A 119 26.20 -59.41 -74.89
N ASN A 120 24.95 -59.16 -75.27
CA ASN A 120 24.09 -60.07 -76.03
C ASN A 120 23.95 -59.69 -77.52
N ASN A 121 24.66 -58.66 -77.99
CA ASN A 121 24.60 -58.18 -79.37
C ASN A 121 26.02 -58.07 -79.97
N TYR A 122 26.09 -57.82 -81.28
CA TYR A 122 27.31 -57.29 -81.89
C TYR A 122 27.34 -55.77 -81.69
N ALA A 123 28.53 -55.20 -81.55
CA ALA A 123 28.73 -53.76 -81.46
C ALA A 123 29.24 -53.15 -82.78
N GLU A 124 29.90 -53.97 -83.61
CA GLU A 124 30.27 -53.64 -84.98
C GLU A 124 30.03 -54.86 -85.88
N LYS A 125 29.84 -54.60 -87.18
CA LYS A 125 29.66 -55.64 -88.19
C LYS A 125 30.37 -55.24 -89.47
N PHE A 126 30.91 -56.23 -90.17
CA PHE A 126 31.60 -56.07 -91.45
C PHE A 126 31.00 -57.05 -92.47
N HIS A 127 30.71 -56.54 -93.66
CA HIS A 127 30.33 -57.35 -94.82
C HIS A 127 31.44 -57.32 -95.86
N TRP A 128 31.43 -58.25 -96.81
CA TRP A 128 32.42 -58.30 -97.88
C TRP A 128 31.98 -57.50 -99.11
N ASP A 129 32.75 -56.47 -99.51
CA ASP A 129 32.57 -55.79 -100.79
C ASP A 129 33.30 -56.59 -101.88
N ALA A 130 32.53 -57.40 -102.63
CA ALA A 130 33.05 -58.21 -103.73
C ALA A 130 33.55 -57.40 -104.95
N SER A 131 33.28 -56.09 -105.03
CA SER A 131 33.78 -55.20 -106.09
C SER A 131 35.16 -54.60 -105.75
N ARG A 132 35.41 -54.34 -104.46
CA ARG A 132 36.68 -53.81 -103.94
C ARG A 132 37.60 -54.88 -103.38
N ASN A 133 37.09 -56.08 -103.14
CA ASN A 133 37.79 -57.21 -102.52
C ASN A 133 38.34 -56.87 -101.11
N ILE A 134 37.52 -56.19 -100.31
CA ILE A 134 37.80 -55.81 -98.91
C ILE A 134 36.56 -55.99 -98.03
N ALA A 135 36.75 -56.06 -96.73
CA ALA A 135 35.68 -55.93 -95.74
C ALA A 135 35.28 -54.45 -95.55
N VAL A 136 33.98 -54.18 -95.38
CA VAL A 136 33.43 -52.84 -95.19
C VAL A 136 32.52 -52.80 -93.95
N PRO A 137 32.67 -51.82 -93.04
CA PRO A 137 31.85 -51.72 -91.83
C PRO A 137 30.39 -51.31 -92.13
N GLU A 138 29.45 -51.84 -91.35
CA GLU A 138 28.09 -51.31 -91.24
C GLU A 138 28.09 -50.00 -90.42
N GLU A 139 28.58 -48.92 -91.01
CA GLU A 139 28.73 -47.58 -90.39
C GLU A 139 27.50 -47.12 -89.58
N LYS A 140 26.29 -47.36 -90.09
CA LYS A 140 25.06 -47.03 -89.36
C LYS A 140 24.90 -47.88 -88.10
N PHE A 141 25.08 -49.20 -88.19
CA PHE A 141 24.92 -50.10 -87.05
C PHE A 141 25.93 -49.77 -85.94
N LYS A 142 27.17 -49.43 -86.30
CA LYS A 142 28.20 -48.94 -85.37
C LYS A 142 27.72 -47.68 -84.63
N LYS A 143 27.27 -46.65 -85.37
CA LYS A 143 26.76 -45.39 -84.80
C LYS A 143 25.51 -45.58 -83.94
N ASP A 144 24.55 -46.40 -84.37
CA ASP A 144 23.33 -46.70 -83.62
C ASP A 144 23.67 -47.33 -82.24
N ILE A 145 24.75 -48.12 -82.12
CA ILE A 145 25.25 -48.69 -80.85
C ILE A 145 26.05 -47.65 -80.04
N GLU A 146 26.95 -46.91 -80.67
CA GLU A 146 27.78 -45.88 -80.01
C GLU A 146 26.92 -44.74 -79.43
N GLU A 147 25.83 -44.35 -80.09
CA GLU A 147 24.88 -43.38 -79.56
C GLU A 147 24.17 -43.90 -78.31
N GLN A 148 23.73 -45.17 -78.28
CA GLN A 148 23.13 -45.78 -77.10
C GLN A 148 24.10 -45.79 -75.90
N VAL A 149 25.40 -46.02 -76.14
CA VAL A 149 26.44 -45.93 -75.10
C VAL A 149 26.59 -44.49 -74.59
N LEU A 150 26.63 -43.49 -75.49
CA LEU A 150 26.73 -42.08 -75.11
C LEU A 150 25.47 -41.60 -74.35
N GLN A 151 24.28 -42.01 -74.77
CA GLN A 151 23.03 -41.74 -74.06
C GLN A 151 23.05 -42.34 -72.65
N ALA A 152 23.55 -43.59 -72.48
CA ALA A 152 23.68 -44.23 -71.17
C ALA A 152 24.68 -43.50 -70.25
N TYR A 153 25.86 -43.10 -70.76
CA TYR A 153 26.85 -42.32 -70.01
C TYR A 153 26.29 -40.94 -69.59
N ASN A 154 25.65 -40.22 -70.51
CA ASN A 154 25.09 -38.89 -70.25
C ASN A 154 23.97 -38.95 -69.21
N LYS A 155 23.05 -39.93 -69.34
CA LYS A 155 21.97 -40.16 -68.36
C LYS A 155 22.51 -40.39 -66.94
N MET A 156 23.57 -41.19 -66.79
CA MET A 156 24.18 -41.41 -65.46
C MET A 156 24.94 -40.17 -64.95
N SER A 157 25.59 -39.42 -65.83
CA SER A 157 26.22 -38.13 -65.49
C SER A 157 25.21 -37.14 -64.93
N ASP A 158 24.03 -37.03 -65.55
CA ASP A 158 22.96 -36.13 -65.09
C ASP A 158 22.26 -36.62 -63.81
N LEU A 159 22.08 -37.94 -63.63
CA LEU A 159 21.63 -38.49 -62.35
C LEU A 159 22.60 -38.17 -61.20
N ASN A 160 23.92 -38.26 -61.43
CA ASN A 160 24.94 -37.90 -60.44
C ASN A 160 24.93 -36.40 -60.09
N LYS A 161 24.68 -35.52 -61.07
CA LYS A 161 24.46 -34.08 -60.84
C LYS A 161 23.19 -33.86 -60.01
N SER A 162 22.09 -34.51 -60.37
CA SER A 162 20.80 -34.41 -59.67
C SER A 162 20.91 -34.82 -58.19
N GLU A 163 21.53 -35.97 -57.88
CA GLU A 163 21.79 -36.40 -56.50
C GLU A 163 22.73 -35.44 -55.74
N THR A 164 23.67 -34.78 -56.44
CA THR A 164 24.53 -33.75 -55.84
C THR A 164 23.72 -32.51 -55.43
N PHE A 165 22.75 -32.07 -56.24
CA PHE A 165 21.83 -30.98 -55.86
C PHE A 165 20.85 -31.41 -54.77
N LYS A 166 20.30 -32.63 -54.81
CA LYS A 166 19.44 -33.21 -53.76
C LYS A 166 20.13 -33.26 -52.38
N LYS A 167 21.45 -33.49 -52.32
CA LYS A 167 22.24 -33.34 -51.09
C LYS A 167 22.23 -31.89 -50.56
N LYS A 168 22.33 -30.88 -51.44
CA LYS A 168 22.22 -29.45 -51.07
C LYS A 168 20.80 -29.07 -50.62
N VAL A 169 19.76 -29.59 -51.27
CA VAL A 169 18.36 -29.45 -50.82
C VAL A 169 18.21 -29.93 -49.37
N ASN A 170 18.70 -31.13 -49.07
CA ASN A 170 18.61 -31.71 -47.73
C ASN A 170 19.42 -30.93 -46.67
N LEU A 171 20.46 -30.19 -47.06
CA LEU A 171 21.20 -29.30 -46.17
C LEU A 171 20.41 -27.99 -45.92
N ALA A 172 19.98 -27.31 -46.99
CA ALA A 172 19.20 -26.08 -46.89
C ALA A 172 17.88 -26.27 -46.11
N LEU A 173 17.23 -27.43 -46.26
CA LEU A 173 16.05 -27.81 -45.46
C LEU A 173 16.35 -27.96 -43.96
N LYS A 174 17.49 -28.57 -43.58
CA LYS A 174 17.90 -28.67 -42.17
C LYS A 174 18.20 -27.29 -41.56
N GLU A 175 18.71 -26.38 -42.38
CA GLU A 175 19.00 -24.98 -42.01
C GLU A 175 17.76 -24.06 -42.10
N ASN A 176 16.57 -24.58 -42.44
CA ASN A 176 15.33 -23.82 -42.67
C ASN A 176 15.42 -22.72 -43.77
N LYS A 177 16.38 -22.86 -44.69
CA LYS A 177 16.61 -21.95 -45.82
C LYS A 177 15.79 -22.36 -47.04
N TYR A 178 14.47 -22.22 -46.93
CA TYR A 178 13.54 -22.67 -47.98
C TYR A 178 13.81 -22.01 -49.35
N GLN A 179 14.27 -20.76 -49.36
CA GLN A 179 14.61 -19.99 -50.56
C GLN A 179 15.94 -20.45 -51.23
N GLU A 180 16.88 -21.05 -50.49
CA GLU A 180 18.03 -21.76 -51.08
C GLU A 180 17.60 -23.18 -51.53
N ALA A 181 16.76 -23.85 -50.73
CA ALA A 181 16.29 -25.20 -51.02
C ALA A 181 15.49 -25.28 -52.33
N ILE A 182 14.63 -24.30 -52.64
CA ILE A 182 13.86 -24.28 -53.90
C ILE A 182 14.77 -24.20 -55.13
N VAL A 183 15.80 -23.35 -55.10
CA VAL A 183 16.80 -23.20 -56.18
C VAL A 183 17.57 -24.51 -56.37
N TYR A 184 17.90 -25.21 -55.27
CA TYR A 184 18.56 -26.51 -55.35
C TYR A 184 17.62 -27.64 -55.82
N VAL A 185 16.32 -27.61 -55.52
CA VAL A 185 15.36 -28.58 -56.08
C VAL A 185 15.17 -28.36 -57.58
N ASP A 186 15.00 -27.12 -58.02
CA ASP A 186 14.89 -26.82 -59.46
C ASP A 186 16.18 -27.17 -60.22
N SER A 187 17.35 -26.98 -59.59
CA SER A 187 18.63 -27.47 -60.12
C SER A 187 18.70 -29.01 -60.18
N ALA A 188 18.14 -29.73 -59.20
CA ALA A 188 18.08 -31.19 -59.21
C ALA A 188 17.10 -31.73 -60.27
N LEU A 189 15.95 -31.05 -60.44
CA LEU A 189 14.94 -31.35 -61.45
C LEU A 189 15.43 -31.04 -62.86
N PHE A 190 16.24 -30.01 -63.09
CA PHE A 190 16.81 -29.74 -64.41
C PHE A 190 17.50 -30.96 -65.03
N TYR A 191 18.26 -31.71 -64.22
CA TYR A 191 18.95 -32.95 -64.61
C TYR A 191 18.09 -34.23 -64.45
N ASN A 192 16.96 -34.18 -63.72
CA ASN A 192 16.09 -35.34 -63.48
C ASN A 192 14.61 -34.94 -63.43
N LYS A 193 14.10 -34.46 -64.57
CA LYS A 193 12.85 -33.68 -64.69
C LYS A 193 11.59 -34.37 -64.17
N ASN A 194 11.54 -35.70 -64.24
CA ASN A 194 10.35 -36.49 -63.93
C ASN A 194 10.49 -37.25 -62.59
N ASN A 195 11.39 -36.81 -61.70
CA ASN A 195 11.60 -37.45 -60.41
C ASN A 195 10.47 -37.10 -59.42
N PRO A 196 9.66 -38.08 -58.95
CA PRO A 196 8.50 -37.80 -58.11
C PRO A 196 8.88 -37.30 -56.71
N ASP A 197 10.00 -37.74 -56.15
CA ASP A 197 10.46 -37.31 -54.82
C ASP A 197 10.88 -35.84 -54.85
N LEU A 198 11.59 -35.41 -55.91
CA LEU A 198 11.99 -34.02 -56.09
C LEU A 198 10.78 -33.10 -56.34
N LEU A 199 9.80 -33.52 -57.14
CA LEU A 199 8.56 -32.77 -57.36
C LEU A 199 7.72 -32.63 -56.07
N ASN A 200 7.62 -33.70 -55.28
CA ASN A 200 6.97 -33.69 -53.95
C ASN A 200 7.74 -32.78 -52.97
N THR A 201 9.07 -32.79 -53.02
CA THR A 201 9.93 -31.92 -52.20
C THR A 201 9.78 -30.44 -52.60
N LYS A 202 9.66 -30.13 -53.90
CA LYS A 202 9.35 -28.78 -54.40
C LYS A 202 8.06 -28.23 -53.79
N ALA A 203 6.95 -28.95 -53.94
CA ALA A 203 5.64 -28.51 -53.42
C ALA A 203 5.65 -28.27 -51.90
N LYS A 204 6.39 -29.07 -51.14
CA LYS A 204 6.57 -28.89 -49.67
C LYS A 204 7.37 -27.64 -49.33
N ILE A 205 8.39 -27.30 -50.12
CA ILE A 205 9.17 -26.07 -49.95
C ILE A 205 8.31 -24.86 -50.29
N GLU A 206 7.58 -24.89 -51.41
CA GLU A 206 6.70 -23.79 -51.85
C GLU A 206 5.62 -23.48 -50.80
N ALA A 207 4.94 -24.50 -50.28
CA ALA A 207 3.97 -24.33 -49.18
C ALA A 207 4.60 -23.80 -47.88
N SER A 208 5.88 -24.13 -47.62
CA SER A 208 6.62 -23.60 -46.46
C SER A 208 6.99 -22.12 -46.63
N ILE A 209 7.36 -21.71 -47.84
CA ILE A 209 7.62 -20.30 -48.19
C ILE A 209 6.33 -19.49 -48.11
N GLU A 210 5.22 -20.00 -48.65
CA GLU A 210 3.91 -19.33 -48.58
C GLU A 210 3.44 -19.14 -47.14
N LYS A 211 3.64 -20.16 -46.28
CA LYS A 211 3.35 -20.06 -44.85
C LYS A 211 4.22 -18.98 -44.18
N GLN A 212 5.54 -18.98 -44.43
CA GLN A 212 6.43 -17.96 -43.87
C GLN A 212 6.02 -16.54 -44.30
N ALA A 213 5.62 -16.35 -45.57
CA ALA A 213 5.14 -15.06 -46.06
C ALA A 213 3.88 -14.59 -45.29
N LYS A 214 2.88 -15.46 -45.13
CA LYS A 214 1.65 -15.16 -44.38
C LYS A 214 1.89 -14.92 -42.88
N ASP A 215 2.81 -15.66 -42.27
CA ASP A 215 3.17 -15.46 -40.85
C ASP A 215 3.97 -14.14 -40.65
N VAL A 216 4.74 -13.69 -41.64
CA VAL A 216 5.40 -12.37 -41.65
C VAL A 216 4.40 -11.22 -41.88
N GLU A 217 3.44 -11.40 -42.78
CA GLU A 217 2.38 -10.42 -43.05
C GLU A 217 1.53 -10.16 -41.79
N LYS A 218 1.03 -11.22 -41.15
CA LYS A 218 0.30 -11.13 -39.87
C LYS A 218 1.10 -10.44 -38.77
N ARG A 219 2.42 -10.69 -38.69
CA ARG A 219 3.28 -10.00 -37.71
C ARG A 219 3.39 -8.50 -37.99
N LYS A 220 3.48 -8.08 -39.26
CA LYS A 220 3.49 -6.65 -39.63
C LYS A 220 2.17 -5.97 -39.29
N GLU A 221 1.05 -6.62 -39.58
CA GLU A 221 -0.30 -6.12 -39.26
C GLU A 221 -0.50 -6.00 -37.74
N PHE A 222 -0.13 -7.05 -36.98
CA PHE A 222 -0.15 -7.06 -35.52
C PHE A 222 0.69 -5.92 -34.91
N GLU A 223 1.96 -5.76 -35.31
CA GLU A 223 2.83 -4.71 -34.76
C GLU A 223 2.34 -3.30 -35.13
N SER A 224 1.70 -3.14 -36.30
CA SER A 224 1.05 -1.88 -36.71
C SER A 224 -0.13 -1.53 -35.79
N LEU A 225 -0.99 -2.51 -35.47
CA LEU A 225 -2.12 -2.33 -34.55
C LEU A 225 -1.65 -2.13 -33.11
N LYS A 226 -0.67 -2.91 -32.64
CA LYS A 226 -0.03 -2.76 -31.31
C LYS A 226 0.52 -1.34 -31.13
N LYS A 227 1.25 -0.83 -32.13
CA LYS A 227 1.81 0.54 -32.11
C LYS A 227 0.71 1.61 -32.08
N GLN A 228 -0.37 1.45 -32.85
CA GLN A 228 -1.48 2.40 -32.85
C GLN A 228 -2.24 2.41 -31.52
N GLY A 229 -2.50 1.23 -30.93
CA GLY A 229 -3.05 1.09 -29.59
C GLY A 229 -2.17 1.71 -28.52
N ASP A 230 -0.85 1.50 -28.59
CA ASP A 230 0.13 2.09 -27.66
C ASP A 230 0.19 3.62 -27.76
N MET A 231 0.09 4.18 -28.98
CA MET A 231 0.00 5.63 -29.18
C MET A 231 -1.30 6.23 -28.61
N ALA A 232 -2.44 5.56 -28.82
CA ALA A 232 -3.72 5.99 -28.27
C ALA A 232 -3.75 5.89 -26.72
N TYR A 233 -3.22 4.80 -26.17
CA TYR A 233 -3.09 4.58 -24.72
C TYR A 233 -2.20 5.64 -24.06
N ALA A 234 -1.06 5.97 -24.66
CA ALA A 234 -0.18 7.05 -24.19
C ALA A 234 -0.86 8.43 -24.27
N SER A 235 -1.72 8.63 -25.28
CA SER A 235 -2.55 9.85 -25.45
C SER A 235 -3.77 9.88 -24.52
N LYS A 236 -4.02 8.82 -23.75
CA LYS A 236 -5.21 8.59 -22.90
C LYS A 236 -6.54 8.49 -23.67
N ASP A 237 -6.47 8.24 -24.98
CA ASP A 237 -7.62 7.84 -25.78
C ASP A 237 -7.80 6.33 -25.62
N TYR A 238 -8.41 5.96 -24.50
CA TYR A 238 -8.58 4.56 -24.10
C TYR A 238 -9.62 3.81 -24.95
N GLU A 239 -10.52 4.50 -25.64
CA GLU A 239 -11.51 3.89 -26.53
C GLU A 239 -10.86 3.51 -27.87
N THR A 240 -10.10 4.42 -28.48
CA THR A 240 -9.28 4.11 -29.67
C THR A 240 -8.21 3.06 -29.34
N ALA A 241 -7.59 3.12 -28.16
CA ALA A 241 -6.62 2.12 -27.72
C ALA A 241 -7.24 0.72 -27.60
N GLU A 242 -8.42 0.60 -26.99
CA GLU A 242 -9.13 -0.68 -26.85
C GLU A 242 -9.48 -1.30 -28.21
N ASN A 243 -9.94 -0.49 -29.17
CA ASN A 243 -10.23 -0.97 -30.52
C ASN A 243 -8.96 -1.54 -31.19
N PHE A 244 -7.87 -0.78 -31.24
CA PHE A 244 -6.60 -1.27 -31.83
C PHE A 244 -6.01 -2.48 -31.09
N PHE A 245 -6.12 -2.53 -29.77
CA PHE A 245 -5.64 -3.67 -28.97
C PHE A 245 -6.50 -4.93 -29.15
N THR A 246 -7.82 -4.79 -29.23
CA THR A 246 -8.71 -5.95 -29.50
C THR A 246 -8.56 -6.44 -30.94
N ASP A 247 -8.32 -5.56 -31.92
CA ASP A 247 -7.97 -5.96 -33.29
C ASP A 247 -6.62 -6.67 -33.36
N ALA A 248 -5.58 -6.18 -32.68
CA ALA A 248 -4.29 -6.87 -32.59
C ALA A 248 -4.45 -8.30 -32.02
N LEU A 249 -5.26 -8.47 -30.96
CA LEU A 249 -5.52 -9.78 -30.35
C LEU A 249 -6.31 -10.75 -31.23
N LYS A 250 -7.05 -10.28 -32.26
CA LYS A 250 -7.67 -11.16 -33.28
C LYS A 250 -6.63 -11.80 -34.19
N ILE A 251 -5.46 -11.17 -34.36
CA ILE A 251 -4.36 -11.67 -35.20
C ILE A 251 -3.40 -12.55 -34.39
N MET A 252 -2.97 -12.09 -33.21
CA MET A 252 -2.01 -12.81 -32.36
C MET A 252 -2.21 -12.50 -30.88
N SER A 253 -2.17 -13.53 -30.04
CA SER A 253 -2.29 -13.37 -28.58
C SER A 253 -1.02 -12.81 -27.94
N ASP A 254 -1.11 -11.61 -27.39
CA ASP A 254 -0.06 -10.92 -26.63
C ASP A 254 -0.54 -10.64 -25.18
N ASN A 255 0.34 -10.80 -24.18
CA ASN A 255 -0.01 -10.61 -22.77
C ASN A 255 0.13 -9.17 -22.27
N GLN A 256 1.01 -8.37 -22.87
CA GLN A 256 1.12 -6.92 -22.59
C GLN A 256 -0.14 -6.19 -23.07
N ILE A 257 -0.68 -6.58 -24.23
CA ILE A 257 -1.92 -6.02 -24.77
C ILE A 257 -3.12 -6.37 -23.88
N LYS A 258 -3.25 -7.63 -23.42
CA LYS A 258 -4.30 -8.03 -22.45
C LYS A 258 -4.19 -7.27 -21.12
N PHE A 259 -2.98 -7.01 -20.64
CA PHE A 259 -2.77 -6.21 -19.44
C PHE A 259 -3.21 -4.76 -19.64
N LYS A 260 -2.83 -4.12 -20.76
CA LYS A 260 -3.28 -2.75 -21.11
C LYS A 260 -4.80 -2.65 -21.26
N LEU A 261 -5.46 -3.65 -21.87
CA LEU A 261 -6.92 -3.75 -21.91
C LEU A 261 -7.55 -3.87 -20.51
N THR A 262 -6.96 -4.68 -19.62
CA THR A 262 -7.41 -4.78 -18.22
C THR A 262 -7.30 -3.43 -17.50
N LYS A 263 -6.26 -2.63 -17.79
CA LYS A 263 -6.10 -1.28 -17.24
C LYS A 263 -7.06 -0.25 -17.84
N ILE A 264 -7.46 -0.40 -19.10
CA ILE A 264 -8.55 0.38 -19.71
C ILE A 264 -9.88 0.11 -18.99
N GLU A 265 -10.21 -1.17 -18.75
CA GLU A 265 -11.41 -1.59 -18.01
C GLU A 265 -11.43 -1.04 -16.58
N GLU A 266 -10.33 -1.19 -15.82
CA GLU A 266 -10.16 -0.60 -14.48
C GLU A 266 -10.38 0.93 -14.49
N TYR A 267 -9.84 1.62 -15.50
CA TYR A 267 -9.95 3.07 -15.65
C TYR A 267 -11.38 3.52 -16.01
N LYS A 268 -12.04 2.87 -16.97
CA LYS A 268 -13.45 3.10 -17.32
C LYS A 268 -14.37 2.89 -16.12
N SER A 269 -14.16 1.81 -15.37
CA SER A 269 -14.88 1.55 -14.12
C SER A 269 -14.66 2.65 -13.07
N THR A 270 -13.45 3.21 -13.01
CA THR A 270 -13.09 4.28 -12.07
C THR A 270 -13.72 5.62 -12.46
N ILE A 271 -13.72 6.01 -13.74
CA ILE A 271 -14.44 7.20 -14.23
C ILE A 271 -15.94 7.07 -13.92
N SER A 272 -16.56 5.95 -14.30
CA SER A 272 -18.00 5.75 -14.09
C SER A 272 -18.41 5.89 -12.61
N LYS A 273 -17.57 5.38 -11.68
CA LYS A 273 -17.75 5.56 -10.23
C LYS A 273 -17.59 7.02 -9.80
N LEU A 274 -16.60 7.76 -10.33
CA LEU A 274 -16.39 9.18 -10.03
C LEU A 274 -17.55 10.06 -10.53
N GLU A 275 -18.05 9.81 -11.74
CA GLU A 275 -19.19 10.54 -12.32
C GLU A 275 -20.50 10.23 -11.59
N SER A 276 -20.76 8.94 -11.30
CA SER A 276 -21.91 8.53 -10.49
C SER A 276 -21.86 9.14 -9.09
N ASN A 277 -20.69 9.19 -8.44
CA ASN A 277 -20.52 9.85 -7.16
C ASN A 277 -20.75 11.36 -7.27
N LYS A 278 -20.30 12.03 -8.35
CA LYS A 278 -20.47 13.48 -8.56
C LYS A 278 -21.95 13.89 -8.67
N GLU A 279 -22.76 13.20 -9.47
CA GLU A 279 -24.20 13.48 -9.55
C GLU A 279 -24.96 13.04 -8.28
N LYS A 280 -24.50 11.98 -7.60
CA LYS A 280 -25.04 11.60 -6.29
C LYS A 280 -24.75 12.64 -5.20
N LEU A 281 -23.53 13.16 -5.13
CA LEU A 281 -23.14 14.25 -4.21
C LEU A 281 -23.98 15.51 -4.43
N LYS A 282 -24.20 15.88 -5.70
CA LYS A 282 -25.05 17.02 -6.12
C LYS A 282 -26.50 16.86 -5.70
N SER A 283 -27.12 15.71 -6.00
CA SER A 283 -28.52 15.43 -5.61
C SER A 283 -28.72 15.32 -4.10
N LEU A 284 -27.78 14.71 -3.38
CA LEU A 284 -27.77 14.69 -1.91
C LEU A 284 -27.64 16.11 -1.33
N ARG A 285 -26.86 16.99 -1.96
CA ARG A 285 -26.71 18.38 -1.48
C ARG A 285 -28.01 19.16 -1.65
N SER A 286 -28.62 19.14 -2.84
CA SER A 286 -29.92 19.78 -3.06
C SER A 286 -31.03 19.23 -2.14
N SER A 287 -31.01 17.92 -1.87
CA SER A 287 -31.92 17.28 -0.90
C SER A 287 -31.68 17.79 0.52
N SER A 288 -30.43 17.84 0.98
CA SER A 288 -30.06 18.41 2.28
C SER A 288 -30.53 19.86 2.41
N ASP A 289 -30.23 20.71 1.43
CA ASP A 289 -30.53 22.14 1.47
C ASP A 289 -32.07 22.39 1.50
N SER A 290 -32.84 21.55 0.81
CA SER A 290 -34.32 21.58 0.88
C SER A 290 -34.87 21.13 2.24
N LEU A 291 -34.28 20.09 2.85
CA LEU A 291 -34.69 19.61 4.19
C LEU A 291 -34.37 20.63 5.29
N ILE A 292 -33.27 21.38 5.17
CA ILE A 292 -32.95 22.51 6.06
C ILE A 292 -34.01 23.62 5.95
N ALA A 293 -34.46 23.93 4.72
CA ALA A 293 -35.50 24.93 4.49
C ALA A 293 -36.89 24.52 5.04
N LEU A 294 -37.15 23.22 5.13
CA LEU A 294 -38.35 22.63 5.78
C LEU A 294 -38.19 22.42 7.30
N ALA A 295 -37.05 22.81 7.89
CA ALA A 295 -36.67 22.52 9.28
C ALA A 295 -36.58 21.02 9.65
N GLU A 296 -36.50 20.12 8.66
CA GLU A 296 -36.27 18.68 8.83
C GLU A 296 -34.78 18.38 9.12
N TYR A 297 -34.25 19.00 10.17
CA TYR A 297 -32.81 19.04 10.45
C TYR A 297 -32.16 17.65 10.61
N ASP A 298 -32.87 16.66 11.14
CA ASP A 298 -32.33 15.29 11.28
C ASP A 298 -32.18 14.59 9.93
N ALA A 299 -33.15 14.76 9.02
CA ALA A 299 -33.09 14.23 7.67
C ALA A 299 -31.99 14.92 6.85
N ALA A 300 -31.82 16.24 7.01
CA ALA A 300 -30.71 16.98 6.42
C ALA A 300 -29.34 16.47 6.92
N VAL A 301 -29.19 16.22 8.22
CA VAL A 301 -27.94 15.66 8.79
C VAL A 301 -27.66 14.25 8.28
N ILE A 302 -28.68 13.42 8.03
CA ILE A 302 -28.50 12.13 7.34
C ILE A 302 -27.93 12.33 5.93
N LYS A 303 -28.50 13.25 5.13
CA LYS A 303 -28.01 13.53 3.77
C LYS A 303 -26.59 14.10 3.77
N LEU A 304 -26.24 14.98 4.71
CA LEU A 304 -24.86 15.44 4.87
C LEU A 304 -23.89 14.31 5.27
N ARG A 305 -24.32 13.32 6.07
CA ARG A 305 -23.50 12.14 6.40
C ARG A 305 -23.27 11.24 5.18
N GLU A 306 -24.26 11.11 4.28
CA GLU A 306 -24.07 10.43 2.99
C GLU A 306 -23.04 11.16 2.11
N ILE A 307 -23.09 12.50 2.03
CA ILE A 307 -22.09 13.31 1.33
C ILE A 307 -20.70 13.14 1.96
N GLN A 308 -20.59 13.15 3.30
CA GLN A 308 -19.33 12.96 4.03
C GLN A 308 -18.68 11.59 3.79
N TYR A 309 -19.48 10.56 3.52
CA TYR A 309 -18.99 9.23 3.16
C TYR A 309 -18.48 9.17 1.70
N LEU A 310 -19.17 9.87 0.79
CA LEU A 310 -18.84 9.90 -0.65
C LEU A 310 -17.73 10.92 -1.01
N ASP A 311 -17.53 11.96 -0.20
CA ASP A 311 -16.43 12.93 -0.29
C ASP A 311 -15.72 13.09 1.08
N PRO A 312 -14.75 12.21 1.38
CA PRO A 312 -13.94 12.31 2.59
C PRO A 312 -13.06 13.57 2.66
N ASN A 313 -12.75 14.22 1.54
CA ASN A 313 -11.92 15.43 1.51
C ASN A 313 -12.69 16.63 2.09
N GLN A 314 -14.00 16.71 1.85
CA GLN A 314 -14.87 17.72 2.49
C GLN A 314 -15.32 17.34 3.91
N ARG A 315 -14.88 16.22 4.49
CA ARG A 315 -15.33 15.72 5.81
C ARG A 315 -15.34 16.78 6.90
N MET A 316 -14.27 17.57 7.05
CA MET A 316 -14.16 18.61 8.08
C MET A 316 -15.16 19.75 7.90
N LYS A 317 -15.38 20.19 6.66
CA LYS A 317 -16.37 21.22 6.31
C LYS A 317 -17.79 20.69 6.55
N ILE A 318 -18.08 19.46 6.16
CA ILE A 318 -19.40 18.85 6.38
C ILE A 318 -19.67 18.65 7.89
N GLN A 319 -18.64 18.41 8.72
CA GLN A 319 -18.80 18.40 10.18
C GLN A 319 -19.12 19.78 10.78
N SER A 320 -18.58 20.89 10.25
CA SER A 320 -18.97 22.23 10.73
C SER A 320 -20.37 22.63 10.24
N GLU A 321 -20.77 22.21 9.04
CA GLU A 321 -22.15 22.34 8.53
C GLU A 321 -23.15 21.57 9.42
N ILE A 322 -22.89 20.29 9.73
CA ILE A 322 -23.72 19.47 10.64
C ILE A 322 -23.83 20.12 12.03
N LYS A 323 -22.72 20.58 12.63
CA LYS A 323 -22.75 21.28 13.93
C LYS A 323 -23.57 22.58 13.89
N THR A 324 -23.59 23.27 12.75
CA THR A 324 -24.39 24.48 12.55
C THR A 324 -25.88 24.16 12.44
N ILE A 325 -26.24 23.06 11.78
CA ILE A 325 -27.62 22.57 11.69
C ILE A 325 -28.12 22.04 13.05
N GLU A 326 -27.29 21.33 13.81
CA GLU A 326 -27.61 20.94 15.19
C GLU A 326 -27.83 22.15 16.12
N LYS A 327 -27.10 23.26 15.88
CA LYS A 327 -27.31 24.54 16.56
C LYS A 327 -28.64 25.19 16.16
N GLN A 328 -28.97 25.21 14.87
CA GLN A 328 -30.27 25.69 14.36
C GLN A 328 -31.44 24.87 14.94
N LYS A 329 -31.36 23.54 14.92
CA LYS A 329 -32.33 22.63 15.54
C LYS A 329 -32.57 22.95 17.02
N LYS A 330 -31.50 23.18 17.79
CA LYS A 330 -31.63 23.57 19.22
C LYS A 330 -32.32 24.92 19.38
N ASN A 331 -31.97 25.92 18.56
CA ASN A 331 -32.58 27.24 18.61
C ASN A 331 -34.08 27.19 18.24
N SER A 332 -34.48 26.46 17.20
CA SER A 332 -35.88 26.25 16.83
C SER A 332 -36.69 25.59 17.96
N ASN A 333 -36.18 24.50 18.54
CA ASN A 333 -36.82 23.84 19.69
C ASN A 333 -36.95 24.74 20.94
N TYR A 334 -36.05 25.71 21.12
CA TYR A 334 -36.16 26.72 22.18
C TYR A 334 -37.14 27.84 21.81
N GLU A 335 -37.15 28.31 20.55
CA GLU A 335 -38.10 29.30 20.05
C GLU A 335 -39.55 28.81 20.20
N ASP A 336 -39.87 27.58 19.79
CA ASP A 336 -41.21 26.99 19.98
C ASP A 336 -41.65 26.98 21.45
N ARG A 337 -40.73 26.66 22.36
CA ARG A 337 -40.99 26.64 23.80
C ARG A 337 -41.19 28.04 24.37
N ILE A 338 -40.39 29.01 23.92
CA ILE A 338 -40.51 30.43 24.30
C ILE A 338 -41.86 30.97 23.80
N GLN A 339 -42.21 30.76 22.53
CA GLN A 339 -43.51 31.16 21.97
C GLN A 339 -44.66 30.51 22.72
N LYS A 340 -44.57 29.21 23.06
CA LYS A 340 -45.59 28.51 23.86
C LYS A 340 -45.75 29.09 25.27
N TYR A 341 -44.67 29.48 25.94
CA TYR A 341 -44.75 30.16 27.24
C TYR A 341 -45.33 31.57 27.11
N LEU A 342 -44.85 32.38 26.16
CA LEU A 342 -45.35 33.74 25.88
C LEU A 342 -46.85 33.76 25.56
N ASN A 343 -47.32 32.90 24.66
CA ASN A 343 -48.73 32.77 24.28
C ASN A 343 -49.60 32.29 25.44
N THR A 344 -49.05 31.48 26.36
CA THR A 344 -49.76 31.04 27.56
C THR A 344 -49.81 32.15 28.62
N ALA A 345 -48.71 32.86 28.83
CA ALA A 345 -48.62 33.98 29.77
C ALA A 345 -49.57 35.12 29.37
N LYS A 346 -49.50 35.57 28.11
CA LYS A 346 -50.38 36.62 27.57
C LYS A 346 -51.87 36.27 27.62
N ARG A 347 -52.23 34.98 27.68
CA ARG A 347 -53.60 34.53 27.94
C ARG A 347 -53.99 34.68 29.42
N LEU A 348 -53.11 34.33 30.35
CA LEU A 348 -53.31 34.49 31.81
C LEU A 348 -53.24 35.96 32.26
N GLU A 349 -52.55 36.81 31.52
CA GLU A 349 -52.40 38.26 31.76
C GLU A 349 -53.74 39.04 31.74
N ASN A 350 -54.79 38.43 31.18
CA ASN A 350 -56.16 38.96 31.09
C ASN A 350 -57.10 38.40 32.18
N SER A 351 -56.58 37.56 33.09
CA SER A 351 -57.33 36.93 34.18
C SER A 351 -56.69 37.30 35.53
N LYS A 352 -57.43 38.03 36.37
CA LYS A 352 -56.91 38.63 37.62
C LYS A 352 -56.32 37.59 38.56
N ASP A 353 -57.00 36.46 38.74
CA ASP A 353 -56.58 35.37 39.64
C ASP A 353 -55.33 34.61 39.15
N SER A 354 -54.73 35.01 38.03
CA SER A 354 -53.59 34.31 37.39
C SER A 354 -52.39 35.20 37.02
N LEU A 355 -52.30 36.44 37.53
CA LEU A 355 -51.14 37.31 37.25
C LEU A 355 -49.80 36.70 37.70
N ASP A 356 -49.75 36.03 38.85
CA ASP A 356 -48.55 35.31 39.32
C ASP A 356 -48.17 34.12 38.43
N ALA A 357 -49.17 33.37 37.96
CA ALA A 357 -48.94 32.26 37.03
C ALA A 357 -48.48 32.76 35.65
N SER A 358 -48.91 33.95 35.23
CA SER A 358 -48.40 34.62 34.04
C SER A 358 -46.94 35.05 34.20
N LEU A 359 -46.60 35.68 35.33
CA LEU A 359 -45.23 36.11 35.64
C LEU A 359 -44.25 34.92 35.64
N GLN A 360 -44.62 33.80 36.28
CA GLN A 360 -43.82 32.58 36.27
C GLN A 360 -43.61 31.99 34.86
N LEU A 361 -44.52 32.22 33.91
CA LEU A 361 -44.35 31.77 32.52
C LEU A 361 -43.39 32.69 31.75
N TYR A 362 -43.40 34.00 32.02
CA TYR A 362 -42.40 34.92 31.49
C TYR A 362 -40.99 34.61 32.05
N GLU A 363 -40.85 34.35 33.35
CA GLU A 363 -39.57 33.87 33.93
C GLU A 363 -39.10 32.54 33.31
N ARG A 364 -40.02 31.63 33.00
CA ARG A 364 -39.69 30.36 32.31
C ARG A 364 -39.26 30.61 30.87
N ALA A 365 -39.83 31.59 30.17
CA ALA A 365 -39.36 32.02 28.86
C ALA A 365 -37.94 32.61 28.96
N GLU A 366 -37.67 33.51 29.91
CA GLU A 366 -36.33 34.07 30.17
C GLU A 366 -35.27 32.98 30.39
N LYS A 367 -35.58 31.98 31.23
CA LYS A 367 -34.70 30.83 31.49
C LYS A 367 -34.44 29.98 30.26
N ILE A 368 -35.33 29.94 29.26
CA ILE A 368 -35.07 29.28 27.97
C ILE A 368 -34.32 30.19 26.98
N ILE A 369 -34.56 31.52 27.00
CA ILE A 369 -33.82 32.49 26.17
C ILE A 369 -32.32 32.47 26.49
N ASN A 370 -31.93 32.28 27.75
CA ASN A 370 -30.53 32.13 28.13
C ASN A 370 -29.87 30.83 27.61
N ASN A 371 -30.65 29.89 27.03
CA ASN A 371 -30.13 28.70 26.33
C ASN A 371 -30.15 28.84 24.80
N LEU A 372 -30.75 29.91 24.25
CA LEU A 372 -30.63 30.22 22.81
C LEU A 372 -29.17 30.56 22.47
N SER A 373 -28.85 30.40 21.20
CA SER A 373 -27.50 30.65 20.66
C SER A 373 -27.51 31.42 19.33
N ASP A 374 -28.68 31.95 18.95
CA ASP A 374 -28.86 32.94 17.90
C ASP A 374 -29.18 34.29 18.57
N GLN A 375 -28.34 35.30 18.32
CA GLN A 375 -28.47 36.61 18.97
C GLN A 375 -29.76 37.33 18.56
N LYS A 376 -30.23 37.19 17.32
CA LYS A 376 -31.46 37.85 16.85
C LYS A 376 -32.69 37.30 17.57
N LEU A 377 -32.71 36.00 17.84
CA LEU A 377 -33.77 35.38 18.63
C LEU A 377 -33.67 35.76 20.11
N ILE A 378 -32.45 35.84 20.67
CA ILE A 378 -32.21 36.32 22.05
C ILE A 378 -32.77 37.74 22.21
N ASP A 379 -32.40 38.67 21.33
CA ASP A 379 -32.78 40.08 21.44
C ASP A 379 -34.30 40.27 21.25
N LYS A 380 -34.86 39.64 20.20
CA LYS A 380 -36.32 39.57 19.93
C LYS A 380 -37.10 39.13 21.17
N TYR A 381 -36.68 38.05 21.82
CA TYR A 381 -37.43 37.46 22.92
C TYR A 381 -37.12 38.08 24.28
N LYS A 382 -35.92 38.64 24.51
CA LYS A 382 -35.64 39.43 25.73
C LYS A 382 -36.54 40.65 25.82
N VAL A 383 -36.77 41.36 24.72
CA VAL A 383 -37.72 42.48 24.67
C VAL A 383 -39.14 41.98 24.97
N GLN A 384 -39.65 40.98 24.24
CA GLN A 384 -41.01 40.45 24.45
C GLN A 384 -41.26 39.89 25.85
N VAL A 385 -40.25 39.33 26.51
CA VAL A 385 -40.36 38.87 27.90
C VAL A 385 -40.31 40.03 28.87
N ARG A 386 -39.38 40.98 28.70
CA ARG A 386 -39.29 42.18 29.54
C ARG A 386 -40.60 42.96 29.51
N ASP A 387 -41.13 43.26 28.34
CA ASP A 387 -42.34 44.08 28.17
C ASP A 387 -43.55 43.43 28.88
N GLY A 388 -43.64 42.09 28.85
CA GLY A 388 -44.66 41.33 29.56
C GLY A 388 -44.48 41.33 31.08
N ILE A 389 -43.24 41.18 31.57
CA ILE A 389 -42.92 41.29 33.01
C ILE A 389 -43.23 42.71 33.51
N GLU A 390 -42.87 43.74 32.74
CA GLU A 390 -43.09 45.15 33.09
C GLU A 390 -44.60 45.45 33.13
N GLY A 391 -45.38 45.00 32.13
CA GLY A 391 -46.84 45.12 32.09
C GLY A 391 -47.56 44.40 33.24
N ILE A 392 -47.15 43.18 33.61
CA ILE A 392 -47.70 42.47 34.79
C ILE A 392 -47.31 43.21 36.08
N SER A 393 -46.08 43.69 36.18
CA SER A 393 -45.60 44.41 37.37
C SER A 393 -46.38 45.71 37.58
N GLN A 394 -46.68 46.45 36.51
CA GLN A 394 -47.55 47.63 36.57
C GLN A 394 -48.98 47.27 36.99
N LYS A 395 -49.58 46.20 36.44
CA LYS A 395 -50.90 45.71 36.88
C LYS A 395 -50.92 45.36 38.38
N LYS A 396 -49.93 44.62 38.87
CA LYS A 396 -49.81 44.24 40.29
C LYS A 396 -49.54 45.43 41.21
N LEU A 397 -48.80 46.45 40.73
CA LEU A 397 -48.60 47.70 41.47
C LEU A 397 -49.93 48.46 41.62
N GLN A 398 -50.70 48.61 40.53
CA GLN A 398 -52.03 49.24 40.56
C GLN A 398 -53.00 48.50 41.50
N GLU A 399 -52.96 47.16 41.54
CA GLU A 399 -53.74 46.37 42.50
C GLU A 399 -53.31 46.62 43.96
N ARG A 400 -52.00 46.71 44.25
CA ARG A 400 -51.52 47.02 45.61
C ARG A 400 -51.77 48.47 46.02
N GLU A 401 -51.73 49.42 45.09
CA GLU A 401 -52.15 50.81 45.31
C GLU A 401 -53.65 50.91 45.61
N ALA A 402 -54.50 50.22 44.84
CA ALA A 402 -55.93 50.14 45.10
C ALA A 402 -56.23 49.50 46.46
N PHE A 403 -55.53 48.43 46.84
CA PHE A 403 -55.58 47.84 48.18
C PHE A 403 -55.19 48.86 49.26
N ASN A 404 -54.05 49.54 49.11
CA ASN A 404 -53.57 50.52 50.10
C ASN A 404 -54.60 51.65 50.30
N GLN A 405 -55.18 52.17 49.20
CA GLN A 405 -56.22 53.19 49.27
C GLN A 405 -57.49 52.70 49.97
N GLN A 406 -57.90 51.45 49.81
CA GLN A 406 -59.07 50.90 50.53
C GLN A 406 -58.76 50.67 52.00
N LEU A 407 -57.55 50.20 52.34
CA LEU A 407 -57.09 50.09 53.72
C LEU A 407 -57.03 51.45 54.42
N GLU A 408 -56.56 52.49 53.73
CA GLU A 408 -56.54 53.87 54.23
C GLU A 408 -57.95 54.43 54.40
N LYS A 409 -58.87 54.21 53.43
CA LYS A 409 -60.29 54.60 53.55
C LYS A 409 -60.98 53.93 54.73
N ALA A 410 -60.69 52.64 54.99
CA ALA A 410 -61.17 51.94 56.17
C ALA A 410 -60.60 52.53 57.47
N ASN A 411 -59.29 52.81 57.51
CA ASN A 411 -58.64 53.41 58.67
C ASN A 411 -59.13 54.86 58.95
N SER A 412 -59.38 55.65 57.91
CA SER A 412 -59.99 56.98 58.03
C SER A 412 -61.41 56.91 58.60
N ASN A 413 -62.25 55.99 58.12
CA ASN A 413 -63.58 55.77 58.71
C ASN A 413 -63.47 55.31 60.17
N PHE A 414 -62.51 54.45 60.52
CA PHE A 414 -62.25 54.07 61.91
C PHE A 414 -61.82 55.25 62.80
N LEU A 415 -61.02 56.20 62.29
CA LEU A 415 -60.61 57.38 63.05
C LEU A 415 -61.74 58.41 63.26
N ASN A 416 -62.84 58.33 62.49
CA ASN A 416 -64.02 59.17 62.66
C ASN A 416 -64.95 58.74 63.82
N GLY A 417 -64.63 57.65 64.53
CA GLY A 417 -65.39 57.20 65.70
C GLY A 417 -66.53 56.19 65.40
N PRO A 418 -67.33 55.84 66.42
CA PRO A 418 -68.20 54.65 66.38
C PRO A 418 -69.22 54.63 65.24
N ASP A 419 -69.80 55.78 64.86
CA ASP A 419 -70.80 55.91 63.78
C ASP A 419 -70.27 55.56 62.36
N PHE A 420 -68.97 55.26 62.26
CA PHE A 420 -68.27 54.91 61.04
C PHE A 420 -67.60 53.52 61.08
N TYR A 421 -67.67 52.79 62.21
CA TYR A 421 -67.05 51.47 62.35
C TYR A 421 -67.66 50.42 61.39
N ASP A 422 -68.98 50.39 61.24
CA ASP A 422 -69.68 49.56 60.25
C ASP A 422 -69.25 49.86 58.81
N LYS A 423 -68.96 51.13 58.50
CA LYS A 423 -68.47 51.54 57.17
C LYS A 423 -67.03 51.07 56.96
N ALA A 424 -66.17 51.22 57.97
CA ALA A 424 -64.80 50.73 57.94
C ALA A 424 -64.74 49.20 57.72
N LEU A 425 -65.56 48.42 58.44
CA LEU A 425 -65.65 46.96 58.26
C LEU A 425 -66.12 46.58 56.85
N LYS A 426 -67.18 47.24 56.33
CA LYS A 426 -67.68 46.98 54.95
C LYS A 426 -66.65 47.31 53.87
N ILE A 427 -65.78 48.31 54.07
CA ILE A 427 -64.66 48.58 53.16
C ILE A 427 -63.64 47.43 53.18
N LEU A 428 -63.28 46.92 54.37
CA LEU A 428 -62.37 45.77 54.52
C LEU A 428 -62.92 44.44 53.99
N GLU A 429 -64.24 44.34 53.77
CA GLU A 429 -64.92 43.15 53.23
C GLU A 429 -65.31 43.27 51.74
N SER A 430 -64.99 44.41 51.11
CA SER A 430 -65.20 44.66 49.68
C SER A 430 -64.43 43.69 48.78
N ASP A 431 -64.88 43.50 47.54
CA ASP A 431 -64.29 42.53 46.60
C ASP A 431 -62.79 42.73 46.35
N LEU A 432 -62.32 43.98 46.36
CA LEU A 432 -60.89 44.32 46.23
C LEU A 432 -60.06 43.91 47.45
N MET A 433 -60.68 43.80 48.63
CA MET A 433 -60.02 43.45 49.88
C MET A 433 -60.11 41.94 50.19
N LYS A 434 -61.03 41.20 49.57
CA LYS A 434 -61.21 39.74 49.77
C LYS A 434 -59.92 38.90 49.62
N PRO A 435 -59.03 39.13 48.64
CA PRO A 435 -57.75 38.40 48.55
C PRO A 435 -56.84 38.67 49.76
N TYR A 436 -56.89 39.89 50.29
CA TYR A 436 -56.05 40.39 51.37
C TYR A 436 -56.68 40.23 52.76
N LYS A 437 -57.76 39.46 52.92
CA LYS A 437 -58.43 39.22 54.21
C LYS A 437 -57.52 38.70 55.33
N ASN A 438 -56.40 38.07 54.96
CA ASN A 438 -55.37 37.53 55.86
C ASN A 438 -54.11 38.42 55.94
N ASP A 439 -54.06 39.57 55.25
CA ASP A 439 -52.94 40.51 55.36
C ASP A 439 -52.85 41.04 56.81
N ARG A 440 -51.64 41.12 57.34
CA ARG A 440 -51.37 41.48 58.74
C ARG A 440 -51.99 42.82 59.12
N GLU A 441 -51.99 43.81 58.24
CA GLU A 441 -52.50 45.14 58.54
C GLU A 441 -54.04 45.20 58.42
N VAL A 442 -54.64 44.40 57.52
CA VAL A 442 -56.10 44.19 57.46
C VAL A 442 -56.59 43.52 58.74
N LEU A 443 -55.94 42.44 59.19
CA LEU A 443 -56.29 41.73 60.42
C LEU A 443 -56.13 42.62 61.66
N LYS A 444 -55.02 43.36 61.77
CA LYS A 444 -54.82 44.37 62.83
C LYS A 444 -55.95 45.39 62.87
N LEU A 445 -56.27 46.01 61.72
CA LEU A 445 -57.28 47.06 61.68
C LEU A 445 -58.67 46.51 61.96
N LYS A 446 -59.04 45.34 61.40
CA LYS A 446 -60.32 44.68 61.68
C LYS A 446 -60.48 44.37 63.17
N ASN A 447 -59.49 43.71 63.78
CA ASN A 447 -59.49 43.43 65.21
C ASN A 447 -59.62 44.72 66.04
N ARG A 448 -58.94 45.79 65.63
CA ARG A 448 -58.97 47.08 66.31
C ARG A 448 -60.32 47.79 66.23
N ILE A 449 -60.98 47.74 65.07
CA ILE A 449 -62.35 48.24 64.91
C ILE A 449 -63.28 47.47 65.84
N THR A 450 -63.23 46.12 65.83
CA THR A 450 -64.04 45.28 66.72
C THR A 450 -63.78 45.56 68.21
N SER A 451 -62.52 45.72 68.64
CA SER A 451 -62.20 46.09 70.02
C SER A 451 -62.73 47.47 70.41
N MET A 452 -62.65 48.48 69.52
CA MET A 452 -63.16 49.81 69.84
C MET A 452 -64.69 49.91 69.77
N ASP A 453 -65.33 49.11 68.93
CA ASP A 453 -66.79 48.92 68.92
C ASP A 453 -67.26 48.30 70.24
N GLU A 454 -66.61 47.22 70.69
CA GLU A 454 -66.84 46.61 72.01
C GLU A 454 -66.58 47.61 73.15
N PHE A 455 -65.53 48.42 73.07
CA PHE A 455 -65.23 49.48 74.04
C PHE A 455 -66.38 50.48 74.19
N TYR A 456 -66.89 51.04 73.09
CA TYR A 456 -67.97 52.03 73.16
C TYR A 456 -69.30 51.40 73.58
N LYS A 457 -69.58 50.17 73.16
CA LYS A 457 -70.73 49.39 73.65
C LYS A 457 -70.64 49.19 75.17
N LEU A 458 -69.54 48.63 75.67
CA LEU A 458 -69.33 48.39 77.12
C LEU A 458 -69.32 49.68 77.94
N LYS A 459 -68.77 50.79 77.42
CA LYS A 459 -68.82 52.12 78.07
C LYS A 459 -70.29 52.57 78.24
N ASN A 460 -71.05 52.59 77.16
CA ASN A 460 -72.43 53.10 77.16
C ASN A 460 -73.37 52.18 77.95
N ASP A 461 -73.17 50.86 77.86
CA ASP A 461 -73.84 49.86 78.68
C ASP A 461 -73.54 50.07 80.18
N ALA A 462 -72.27 50.25 80.56
CA ALA A 462 -71.91 50.42 81.97
C ALA A 462 -72.55 51.68 82.57
N PHE A 463 -72.52 52.82 81.86
CA PHE A 463 -73.12 54.07 82.34
C PHE A 463 -74.66 54.01 82.40
N SER A 464 -75.32 53.31 81.48
CA SER A 464 -76.78 53.11 81.54
C SER A 464 -77.19 52.11 82.63
N LYS A 465 -76.46 51.00 82.77
CA LYS A 465 -76.69 49.97 83.81
C LYS A 465 -76.40 50.47 85.23
N TYR A 466 -75.48 51.40 85.43
CA TYR A 466 -74.94 51.81 86.74
C TYR A 466 -76.01 52.10 87.81
N LYS A 467 -77.13 52.74 87.44
CA LYS A 467 -78.23 53.06 88.37
C LYS A 467 -78.98 51.83 88.89
N ASN A 468 -79.05 50.75 88.10
CA ASN A 468 -79.91 49.60 88.34
C ASN A 468 -79.10 48.33 88.71
N ASN A 469 -77.88 48.20 88.20
CA ASN A 469 -76.98 47.07 88.48
C ASN A 469 -75.51 47.55 88.49
N ARG A 470 -75.06 47.96 89.69
CA ARG A 470 -73.71 48.52 89.89
C ARG A 470 -72.59 47.48 89.75
N LYS A 471 -72.83 46.20 90.01
CA LYS A 471 -71.77 45.17 89.93
C LYS A 471 -71.35 44.93 88.48
N ASP A 472 -72.32 44.75 87.60
CA ASP A 472 -72.05 44.49 86.19
C ASP A 472 -71.58 45.77 85.48
N ALA A 473 -72.06 46.95 85.88
CA ALA A 473 -71.50 48.22 85.44
C ALA A 473 -70.01 48.39 85.79
N VAL A 474 -69.59 48.04 87.02
CA VAL A 474 -68.16 48.06 87.40
C VAL A 474 -67.36 47.06 86.57
N LEU A 475 -67.90 45.88 86.26
CA LEU A 475 -67.22 44.85 85.48
C LEU A 475 -67.08 45.25 83.99
N ASP A 476 -68.16 45.73 83.37
CA ASP A 476 -68.15 46.21 81.98
C ASP A 476 -67.25 47.44 81.83
N LEU A 477 -67.25 48.37 82.80
CA LEU A 477 -66.34 49.52 82.78
C LEU A 477 -64.87 49.10 83.00
N LYS A 478 -64.58 48.05 83.78
CA LYS A 478 -63.22 47.46 83.88
C LYS A 478 -62.75 46.84 82.56
N LYS A 479 -63.64 46.13 81.84
CA LYS A 479 -63.34 45.61 80.50
C LYS A 479 -63.06 46.75 79.53
N ALA A 480 -63.92 47.79 79.52
CA ALA A 480 -63.72 48.99 78.71
C ALA A 480 -62.39 49.69 79.04
N LEU A 481 -62.03 49.86 80.32
CA LEU A 481 -60.72 50.41 80.70
C LEU A 481 -59.56 49.57 80.16
N LYS A 482 -59.64 48.23 80.25
CA LYS A 482 -58.61 47.36 79.69
C LYS A 482 -58.48 47.57 78.18
N ILE A 483 -59.58 47.41 77.44
CA ILE A 483 -59.60 47.52 75.97
C ILE A 483 -59.11 48.91 75.51
N GLY A 484 -59.51 49.97 76.21
CA GLY A 484 -59.07 51.35 75.95
C GLY A 484 -57.62 51.64 76.35
N ASN A 485 -57.08 51.00 77.40
CA ASN A 485 -55.65 51.05 77.73
C ASN A 485 -54.84 50.32 76.65
N ASP A 486 -55.27 49.13 76.24
CA ASP A 486 -54.65 48.35 75.18
C ASP A 486 -54.69 49.11 73.83
N ASN A 487 -55.66 50.02 73.65
CA ASN A 487 -55.82 50.90 72.48
C ASN A 487 -55.49 52.40 72.70
N TYR A 488 -54.75 52.76 73.76
CA TYR A 488 -54.58 54.14 74.25
C TYR A 488 -54.14 55.23 73.24
N ARG A 489 -53.65 54.84 72.06
CA ARG A 489 -53.26 55.76 70.97
C ARG A 489 -54.44 56.26 70.12
N VAL A 490 -55.61 55.63 70.19
CA VAL A 490 -56.81 56.00 69.41
C VAL A 490 -58.07 56.14 70.27
N THR A 491 -58.10 55.57 71.47
CA THR A 491 -59.14 55.89 72.46
C THR A 491 -58.95 57.34 72.94
N PRO A 492 -59.99 58.20 72.89
CA PRO A 492 -59.92 59.56 73.41
C PRO A 492 -59.46 59.60 74.88
N ARG A 493 -58.56 60.53 75.20
CA ARG A 493 -58.05 60.69 76.58
C ARG A 493 -59.17 61.04 77.56
N THR A 494 -60.18 61.79 77.09
CA THR A 494 -61.42 62.09 77.84
C THR A 494 -62.14 60.82 78.28
N ASP A 495 -62.40 59.89 77.36
CA ASP A 495 -63.04 58.61 77.66
C ASP A 495 -62.23 57.80 78.68
N LEU A 496 -60.90 57.75 78.52
CA LEU A 496 -60.02 57.03 79.46
C LEU A 496 -59.93 57.66 80.85
N ILE A 497 -60.01 58.99 80.95
CA ILE A 497 -60.03 59.70 82.23
C ILE A 497 -61.36 59.47 82.92
N GLU A 498 -62.49 59.70 82.24
CA GLU A 498 -63.85 59.45 82.74
C GLU A 498 -64.01 58.01 83.26
N ILE A 499 -63.50 57.03 82.53
CA ILE A 499 -63.49 55.61 82.91
C ILE A 499 -62.60 55.36 84.13
N ARG A 500 -61.38 55.91 84.19
CA ARG A 500 -60.45 55.70 85.32
C ARG A 500 -60.94 56.38 86.59
N ASP A 501 -61.45 57.60 86.50
CA ASP A 501 -61.94 58.35 87.65
C ASP A 501 -63.21 57.69 88.20
N SER A 502 -64.09 57.18 87.33
CA SER A 502 -65.19 56.30 87.73
C SER A 502 -64.68 55.05 88.45
N LEU A 503 -63.70 54.33 87.89
CA LEU A 503 -63.17 53.09 88.47
C LEU A 503 -62.33 53.29 89.74
N ASN A 504 -61.65 54.42 89.90
CA ASN A 504 -60.90 54.77 91.10
C ASN A 504 -61.85 55.12 92.23
N ASN A 505 -62.93 55.87 91.95
CA ASN A 505 -64.06 56.03 92.86
C ASN A 505 -64.75 54.68 93.19
N TRP A 506 -64.40 53.58 92.50
CA TRP A 506 -64.94 52.23 92.71
C TRP A 506 -63.89 51.15 93.17
N THR A 507 -62.54 51.35 93.27
CA THR A 507 -61.50 50.24 93.45
C THR A 507 -60.10 50.50 94.19
N GLY A 508 -58.88 50.24 93.59
CA GLY A 508 -57.46 50.32 94.16
C GLY A 508 -56.42 49.13 93.89
N GLY A 509 -55.03 49.29 93.85
CA GLY A 509 -53.97 48.19 93.65
C GLY A 509 -52.40 48.50 93.42
N SER A 510 -51.44 47.51 93.14
CA SER A 510 -49.93 47.61 92.74
C SER A 510 -49.03 46.30 92.34
N ASN A 511 -47.69 46.30 91.89
CA ASN A 511 -46.79 45.24 91.11
C ASN A 511 -45.14 45.30 91.25
N ALA A 512 -44.05 44.61 90.67
CA ALA A 512 -43.48 43.29 90.01
C ALA A 512 -41.89 43.26 89.51
N LEU A 513 -41.09 42.13 89.19
CA LEU A 513 -39.74 41.88 88.34
C LEU A 513 -38.71 40.66 88.74
N SER A 514 -37.48 40.14 88.23
CA SER A 514 -36.38 40.11 87.10
C SER A 514 -35.19 38.94 87.12
N SER A 515 -34.10 38.78 86.22
CA SER A 515 -32.97 37.67 86.16
C SER A 515 -31.57 37.78 85.29
N ALA A 516 -30.55 36.80 85.18
CA ALA A 516 -29.10 36.85 84.52
C ALA A 516 -28.19 35.54 84.07
N ASN A 517 -26.82 35.59 83.67
CA ASN A 517 -25.83 34.60 82.91
C ASN A 517 -24.20 34.65 83.19
N ASN A 518 -23.04 34.04 82.66
CA ASN A 518 -22.39 32.78 81.95
C ASN A 518 -20.74 32.79 81.63
N SER A 519 -19.89 31.70 81.34
CA SER A 519 -18.33 31.68 80.98
C SER A 519 -17.47 30.36 80.45
N ILE A 520 -16.11 30.36 80.01
CA ILE A 520 -15.15 29.27 79.36
C ILE A 520 -13.51 29.46 79.42
N SER A 521 -12.52 28.48 79.15
CA SER A 521 -10.98 28.65 78.84
C SER A 521 -10.04 27.51 78.11
N ARG A 522 -8.62 27.49 78.12
CA ARG A 522 -7.55 26.73 77.26
C ARG A 522 -6.16 26.21 77.92
N ASP A 523 -4.91 25.79 77.41
CA ASP A 523 -3.93 25.59 76.20
C ASP A 523 -2.80 24.41 76.50
N PRO A 524 -1.50 24.05 75.99
CA PRO A 524 -0.33 24.56 75.12
C PRO A 524 0.64 23.63 74.13
N LYS A 525 1.95 23.16 74.38
CA LYS A 525 3.10 22.77 73.38
C LYS A 525 4.31 21.71 73.68
N SER A 526 5.27 21.31 72.74
CA SER A 526 6.56 20.41 72.85
C SER A 526 7.76 20.50 71.77
N SER A 527 8.82 19.59 71.63
CA SER A 527 10.21 19.80 70.97
C SER A 527 11.14 18.64 70.34
N GLY A 528 12.01 18.86 69.28
CA GLY A 528 13.05 17.86 68.72
C GLY A 528 14.32 18.28 67.85
N SER A 529 14.76 17.51 66.80
CA SER A 529 16.16 17.37 66.20
C SER A 529 16.42 17.86 64.73
N ILE A 530 17.63 17.79 64.10
CA ILE A 530 18.03 18.51 62.82
C ILE A 530 18.46 17.60 61.62
N VAL A 531 18.18 18.02 60.37
CA VAL A 531 18.52 17.41 59.05
C VAL A 531 19.66 18.15 58.30
N ARG A 532 20.38 17.47 57.38
CA ARG A 532 21.38 18.04 56.44
C ARG A 532 21.50 17.21 55.15
N SER A 533 21.78 17.85 54.00
CA SER A 533 22.14 17.21 52.72
C SER A 533 23.50 17.71 52.15
N PRO A 534 24.14 16.99 51.22
CA PRO A 534 25.41 17.42 50.61
C PRO A 534 25.29 18.62 49.67
N GLY A 535 26.27 19.53 49.71
CA GLY A 535 26.34 20.71 48.85
C GLY A 535 25.74 21.97 49.48
N SER A 536 25.65 23.04 48.71
CA SER A 536 25.09 24.34 49.11
C SER A 536 23.62 24.43 48.73
N LEU A 537 22.76 24.93 49.63
CA LEU A 537 21.36 25.22 49.32
C LEU A 537 21.25 26.23 48.17
N HIS A 538 20.43 25.91 47.16
CA HIS A 538 20.17 26.78 46.01
C HIS A 538 18.94 27.67 46.27
N SER A 539 19.07 28.95 45.95
CA SER A 539 18.07 30.00 46.24
C SER A 539 17.42 30.61 44.98
N GLY A 540 17.68 30.06 43.80
CA GLY A 540 17.04 30.43 42.53
C GLY A 540 15.94 29.43 42.13
N SER A 541 15.57 29.41 40.84
CA SER A 541 14.64 28.40 40.31
C SER A 541 15.32 27.03 40.20
N ASP A 542 14.58 25.94 40.43
CA ASP A 542 15.10 24.57 40.27
C ASP A 542 15.64 24.34 38.84
N LEU A 543 15.01 25.00 37.86
CA LEU A 543 15.43 24.98 36.45
C LEU A 543 16.83 25.56 36.28
N ASP A 544 17.20 26.60 37.04
CA ASP A 544 18.54 27.20 37.00
C ASP A 544 19.60 26.21 37.52
N ALA A 545 19.24 25.36 38.49
CA ALA A 545 20.16 24.35 39.01
C ALA A 545 20.45 23.24 37.99
N TYR A 546 19.44 22.77 37.29
CA TYR A 546 19.63 21.80 36.20
C TYR A 546 20.27 22.44 34.94
N ASN A 547 20.08 23.74 34.71
CA ASN A 547 20.78 24.47 33.64
C ASN A 547 22.31 24.54 33.88
N ASP A 548 22.76 24.89 35.10
CA ASP A 548 24.20 24.91 35.45
C ASP A 548 24.86 23.52 35.29
N LEU A 549 24.15 22.47 35.70
CA LEU A 549 24.60 21.09 35.53
C LEU A 549 24.65 20.72 34.04
N THR A 550 23.65 21.13 33.24
CA THR A 550 23.59 20.91 31.79
C THR A 550 24.69 21.65 31.02
N LEU A 551 25.09 22.85 31.47
CA LEU A 551 26.25 23.56 30.93
C LEU A 551 27.56 22.81 31.22
N THR A 552 27.65 22.12 32.35
CA THR A 552 28.81 21.29 32.72
C THR A 552 28.84 19.99 31.90
N MET A 553 27.69 19.32 31.73
CA MET A 553 27.52 18.17 30.83
C MET A 553 27.93 18.51 29.39
N LYS A 554 27.37 19.58 28.82
CA LYS A 554 27.67 20.00 27.44
C LYS A 554 29.14 20.36 27.23
N ARG A 555 29.83 20.90 28.23
CA ARG A 555 31.29 21.11 28.14
C ARG A 555 32.04 19.78 28.08
N LYS A 556 31.63 18.78 28.88
CA LYS A 556 32.20 17.43 28.88
C LYS A 556 31.97 16.67 27.56
N GLU A 557 30.83 16.89 26.91
CA GLU A 557 30.54 16.32 25.57
C GLU A 557 31.30 17.03 24.43
N ASN A 558 31.63 18.32 24.58
CA ASN A 558 32.28 19.12 23.54
C ASN A 558 33.83 19.16 23.66
N ASP A 559 34.43 18.38 24.55
CA ASP A 559 35.89 18.37 24.75
C ASP A 559 36.56 16.99 24.48
N PRO A 560 36.43 16.42 23.26
CA PRO A 560 37.23 15.26 22.84
C PRO A 560 38.68 15.65 22.44
N LEU A 561 39.08 16.92 22.62
CA LEU A 561 40.26 17.47 21.97
C LEU A 561 41.58 17.15 22.69
N GLU A 562 41.58 17.06 24.03
CA GLU A 562 42.82 16.87 24.80
C GLU A 562 43.47 15.48 24.61
N ASP A 563 42.67 14.42 24.36
CA ASP A 563 43.20 13.09 24.00
C ASP A 563 43.61 12.98 22.52
N LEU A 564 42.81 13.56 21.60
CA LEU A 564 43.06 13.48 20.16
C LEU A 564 44.32 14.26 19.73
N GLN A 565 44.60 15.39 20.40
CA GLN A 565 45.79 16.20 20.13
C GLN A 565 47.09 15.45 20.52
N ARG A 566 47.05 14.55 21.51
CA ARG A 566 48.20 13.75 21.96
C ARG A 566 48.62 12.72 20.91
N ILE A 567 47.65 11.95 20.40
CA ILE A 567 47.89 10.88 19.41
C ILE A 567 48.43 11.43 18.09
N LYS A 568 47.95 12.62 17.67
CA LYS A 568 48.39 13.23 16.41
C LYS A 568 49.88 13.56 16.38
N ASN A 569 50.40 14.16 17.47
CA ASN A 569 51.79 14.61 17.54
C ASN A 569 52.82 13.47 17.50
N GLU A 570 52.40 12.23 17.83
CA GLU A 570 53.26 11.05 17.89
C GLU A 570 53.50 10.45 16.49
N ILE A 571 52.47 10.49 15.62
CA ILE A 571 52.53 9.96 14.24
C ILE A 571 53.38 10.86 13.32
N ASP A 572 53.26 12.18 13.44
CA ASP A 572 53.99 13.13 12.58
C ASP A 572 55.53 13.05 12.76
N TYR A 573 56.01 12.57 13.92
CA TYR A 573 57.44 12.39 14.21
C TYR A 573 58.07 11.18 13.49
N GLU A 574 57.37 10.04 13.40
CA GLU A 574 57.90 8.84 12.71
C GLU A 574 58.00 9.04 11.20
N ILE A 575 57.06 9.79 10.61
CA ILE A 575 57.05 10.11 9.16
C ILE A 575 58.23 11.03 8.82
N TYR A 576 58.57 11.99 9.68
CA TYR A 576 59.74 12.85 9.48
C TYR A 576 61.04 12.02 9.49
N PHE A 577 61.23 11.17 10.51
CA PHE A 577 62.45 10.37 10.69
C PHE A 577 62.72 9.43 9.50
N ASN A 578 61.71 8.71 9.02
CA ASN A 578 61.86 7.77 7.90
C ASN A 578 62.21 8.45 6.57
N ASN A 579 61.74 9.68 6.34
CA ASN A 579 62.10 10.44 5.15
C ASN A 579 63.55 10.97 5.21
N THR A 580 64.03 11.38 6.39
CA THR A 580 65.42 11.83 6.56
C THR A 580 66.44 10.70 6.33
N VAL A 581 66.16 9.48 6.80
CA VAL A 581 67.09 8.34 6.65
C VAL A 581 67.30 7.92 5.18
N ASN A 582 66.26 8.00 4.36
CA ASN A 582 66.34 7.58 2.95
C ASN A 582 67.05 8.61 2.04
N ALA A 583 67.12 9.88 2.44
CA ALA A 583 67.80 10.93 1.66
C ALA A 583 69.34 10.85 1.70
N VAL A 584 69.93 10.16 2.70
CA VAL A 584 71.37 10.21 3.00
C VAL A 584 72.19 9.18 2.21
N ARG A 585 71.60 8.47 1.23
CA ARG A 585 72.20 7.25 0.64
C ARG A 585 72.86 7.38 -0.75
N ASN A 586 72.67 8.49 -1.47
CA ASN A 586 73.16 8.65 -2.86
C ASN A 586 73.87 10.00 -3.11
N GLU A 587 75.16 10.15 -2.76
CA GLU A 587 75.97 11.27 -3.27
C GLU A 587 77.50 11.02 -3.18
N LYS A 588 78.12 10.55 -4.29
CA LYS A 588 79.56 10.55 -4.64
C LYS A 588 79.77 9.76 -5.95
N SER A 589 80.69 10.08 -6.88
CA SER A 589 81.72 11.14 -6.95
C SER A 589 81.82 11.71 -8.37
N SER A 590 82.09 13.02 -8.52
CA SER A 590 81.98 13.74 -9.80
C SER A 590 83.32 13.87 -10.58
N SER A 591 83.98 12.75 -10.91
CA SER A 591 85.28 12.79 -11.63
C SER A 591 85.46 11.74 -12.74
N GLU A 592 84.75 10.62 -12.71
CA GLU A 592 84.83 9.58 -13.76
C GLU A 592 83.82 9.83 -14.90
N LEU A 593 82.86 10.72 -14.67
CA LEU A 593 81.71 11.00 -15.55
C LEU A 593 82.12 11.56 -16.93
N LYS A 594 83.27 12.24 -17.02
CA LYS A 594 83.63 13.04 -18.21
C LYS A 594 84.32 12.26 -19.33
N SER A 595 85.00 11.15 -19.04
CA SER A 595 85.44 10.20 -20.10
C SER A 595 84.31 9.29 -20.54
N TYR A 596 83.39 8.96 -19.63
CA TYR A 596 82.16 8.23 -19.96
C TYR A 596 81.23 9.01 -20.91
N GLN A 597 81.19 10.34 -20.82
CA GLN A 597 80.37 11.20 -21.70
C GLN A 597 80.76 11.10 -23.18
N ASP A 598 82.05 11.10 -23.49
CA ASP A 598 82.52 11.05 -24.89
C ASP A 598 82.26 9.68 -25.54
N GLU A 599 82.34 8.58 -24.76
CA GLU A 599 81.96 7.24 -25.24
C GLU A 599 80.42 7.06 -25.30
N LEU A 600 79.68 7.73 -24.39
CA LEU A 600 78.23 7.81 -24.43
C LEU A 600 77.74 8.49 -25.69
N GLU A 601 78.25 9.66 -26.09
CA GLU A 601 77.73 10.38 -27.26
C GLU A 601 77.88 9.56 -28.56
N LEU A 602 78.96 8.78 -28.68
CA LEU A 602 79.19 7.87 -29.81
C LEU A 602 78.19 6.71 -29.82
N LYS A 603 77.99 6.05 -28.67
CA LYS A 603 76.98 4.99 -28.52
C LYS A 603 75.55 5.52 -28.59
N GLU A 604 75.28 6.74 -28.17
CA GLU A 604 73.98 7.40 -28.29
C GLU A 604 73.60 7.65 -29.75
N ARG A 605 74.58 7.87 -30.65
CA ARG A 605 74.31 7.98 -32.09
C ARG A 605 73.97 6.62 -32.72
N GLU A 606 74.70 5.55 -32.39
CA GLU A 606 74.32 4.19 -32.82
C GLU A 606 72.97 3.75 -32.23
N VAL A 607 72.75 3.99 -30.93
CA VAL A 607 71.49 3.73 -30.23
C VAL A 607 70.37 4.65 -30.73
N ALA A 608 70.66 5.84 -31.27
CA ALA A 608 69.65 6.70 -31.91
C ALA A 608 69.24 6.17 -33.29
N ILE A 609 70.17 5.61 -34.07
CA ILE A 609 69.85 4.96 -35.36
C ILE A 609 69.09 3.65 -35.11
N GLN A 610 69.58 2.82 -34.19
CA GLN A 610 68.86 1.61 -33.76
C GLN A 610 67.52 1.95 -33.09
N LYS A 611 67.40 3.07 -32.36
CA LYS A 611 66.11 3.60 -31.89
C LYS A 611 65.24 4.02 -33.06
N LEU A 612 65.73 4.66 -34.11
CA LEU A 612 64.90 5.05 -35.24
C LEU A 612 64.37 3.83 -36.02
N GLU A 613 65.18 2.79 -36.21
CA GLU A 613 64.69 1.53 -36.79
C GLU A 613 63.76 0.78 -35.83
N LEU A 614 64.11 0.65 -34.55
CA LEU A 614 63.27 0.00 -33.54
C LEU A 614 61.97 0.77 -33.31
N GLN A 615 61.99 2.10 -33.32
CA GLN A 615 60.83 2.97 -33.17
C GLN A 615 59.96 2.91 -34.42
N LYS A 616 60.53 2.91 -35.63
CA LYS A 616 59.76 2.70 -36.85
C LYS A 616 59.12 1.31 -36.90
N LYS A 617 59.83 0.28 -36.46
CA LYS A 617 59.31 -1.09 -36.33
C LYS A 617 58.28 -1.22 -35.21
N GLN A 618 58.47 -0.51 -34.10
CA GLN A 618 57.49 -0.34 -33.04
C GLN A 618 56.29 0.48 -33.51
N ASP A 619 56.43 1.44 -34.42
CA ASP A 619 55.33 2.21 -35.00
C ASP A 619 54.54 1.38 -36.02
N GLU A 620 55.21 0.51 -36.80
CA GLU A 620 54.57 -0.50 -37.65
C GLU A 620 53.85 -1.58 -36.80
N GLU A 621 54.49 -2.11 -35.75
CA GLU A 621 53.87 -3.00 -34.76
C GLU A 621 52.76 -2.28 -33.97
N ARG A 622 52.88 -0.99 -33.68
CA ARG A 622 51.89 -0.17 -32.97
C ARG A 622 50.72 0.21 -33.86
N GLN A 623 50.90 0.40 -35.18
CA GLN A 623 49.79 0.52 -36.13
C GLN A 623 49.08 -0.82 -36.34
N SER A 624 49.83 -1.92 -36.42
CA SER A 624 49.26 -3.27 -36.42
C SER A 624 48.48 -3.55 -35.14
N LEU A 625 49.02 -3.18 -33.97
CA LEU A 625 48.39 -3.31 -32.67
C LEU A 625 47.24 -2.33 -32.50
N GLU A 626 47.30 -1.10 -33.02
CA GLU A 626 46.18 -0.13 -32.99
C GLU A 626 45.04 -0.58 -33.91
N SER A 627 45.32 -1.20 -35.06
CA SER A 627 44.28 -1.87 -35.86
C SER A 627 43.71 -3.07 -35.10
N ALA A 628 44.55 -3.97 -34.58
CA ALA A 628 44.08 -5.14 -33.83
C ALA A 628 43.33 -4.76 -32.53
N ILE A 629 43.71 -3.66 -31.88
CA ILE A 629 42.99 -3.06 -30.74
C ILE A 629 41.70 -2.39 -31.23
N LYS A 630 41.68 -1.69 -32.35
CA LYS A 630 40.45 -1.12 -32.93
C LYS A 630 39.47 -2.23 -33.31
N ASP A 631 39.90 -3.25 -34.02
CA ASP A 631 39.06 -4.38 -34.44
C ASP A 631 38.59 -5.19 -33.21
N ARG A 632 39.45 -5.37 -32.20
CA ARG A 632 39.09 -5.94 -30.90
C ARG A 632 38.14 -5.03 -30.11
N ASN A 633 38.25 -3.70 -30.22
CA ASN A 633 37.38 -2.75 -29.53
C ASN A 633 36.04 -2.61 -30.25
N GLU A 634 35.97 -2.67 -31.57
CA GLU A 634 34.71 -2.75 -32.34
C GLU A 634 34.02 -4.09 -32.08
N PHE A 635 34.76 -5.20 -32.02
CA PHE A 635 34.20 -6.48 -31.58
C PHE A 635 33.77 -6.48 -30.11
N ALA A 636 34.55 -5.88 -29.21
CA ALA A 636 34.20 -5.77 -27.79
C ALA A 636 33.02 -4.80 -27.57
N LEU A 637 32.91 -3.74 -28.36
CA LEU A 637 31.76 -2.83 -28.37
C LEU A 637 30.54 -3.55 -28.89
N TYR A 638 30.62 -4.29 -30.00
CA TYR A 638 29.53 -5.12 -30.51
C TYR A 638 29.08 -6.18 -29.50
N GLN A 639 30.01 -6.85 -28.80
CA GLN A 639 29.71 -7.77 -27.70
C GLN A 639 29.13 -7.03 -26.48
N GLN A 640 29.58 -5.81 -26.18
CA GLN A 640 29.06 -4.99 -25.09
C GLN A 640 27.67 -4.43 -25.41
N GLU A 641 27.37 -4.08 -26.65
CA GLU A 641 26.05 -3.68 -27.13
C GLU A 641 25.10 -4.87 -27.16
N ALA A 642 25.51 -6.02 -27.69
CA ALA A 642 24.72 -7.25 -27.64
C ALA A 642 24.46 -7.71 -26.19
N SER A 643 25.46 -7.61 -25.31
CA SER A 643 25.32 -7.87 -23.87
C SER A 643 24.44 -6.84 -23.19
N ALA A 644 24.58 -5.55 -23.50
CA ALA A 644 23.71 -4.50 -22.98
C ALA A 644 22.26 -4.67 -23.45
N GLU A 645 22.03 -5.13 -24.68
CA GLU A 645 20.69 -5.43 -25.20
C GLU A 645 20.10 -6.72 -24.60
N GLN A 646 20.94 -7.73 -24.29
CA GLN A 646 20.53 -8.88 -23.49
C GLN A 646 20.19 -8.48 -22.04
N ILE A 647 21.02 -7.65 -21.40
CA ILE A 647 20.77 -7.09 -20.06
C ILE A 647 19.51 -6.21 -20.08
N ARG A 648 19.27 -5.47 -21.16
CA ARG A 648 18.04 -4.69 -21.34
C ARG A 648 16.83 -5.61 -21.41
N LYS A 649 16.82 -6.61 -22.30
CA LYS A 649 15.76 -7.63 -22.38
C LYS A 649 15.56 -8.39 -21.07
N TRP A 650 16.63 -8.68 -20.33
CA TRP A 650 16.57 -9.33 -19.03
C TRP A 650 16.02 -8.42 -17.93
N ASN A 651 16.33 -7.12 -17.95
CA ASN A 651 15.72 -6.13 -17.07
C ASN A 651 14.25 -5.87 -17.45
N ASP A 652 13.91 -5.77 -18.74
CA ASP A 652 12.54 -5.61 -19.22
C ASP A 652 11.66 -6.82 -18.81
N GLU A 653 12.19 -8.05 -18.93
CA GLU A 653 11.55 -9.29 -18.47
C GLU A 653 11.46 -9.34 -16.93
N LYS A 654 12.50 -8.91 -16.21
CA LYS A 654 12.53 -8.87 -14.75
C LYS A 654 11.58 -7.82 -14.18
N ASP A 655 11.47 -6.65 -14.80
CA ASP A 655 10.55 -5.58 -14.41
C ASP A 655 9.11 -5.98 -14.74
N TYR A 656 8.88 -6.70 -15.86
CA TYR A 656 7.60 -7.37 -16.13
C TYR A 656 7.25 -8.42 -15.06
N LEU A 657 8.21 -9.24 -14.61
CA LEU A 657 8.01 -10.20 -13.52
C LEU A 657 7.78 -9.52 -12.16
N ILE A 658 8.42 -8.39 -11.89
CA ILE A 658 8.20 -7.56 -10.69
C ILE A 658 6.81 -6.91 -10.73
N GLU A 659 6.38 -6.37 -11.87
CA GLU A 659 5.03 -5.83 -12.06
C GLU A 659 3.98 -6.95 -11.92
N LEU A 660 4.26 -8.16 -12.41
CA LEU A 660 3.40 -9.34 -12.25
C LEU A 660 3.32 -9.81 -10.78
N GLU A 661 4.44 -9.81 -10.04
CA GLU A 661 4.46 -10.13 -8.60
C GLU A 661 3.73 -9.06 -7.78
N LEU A 662 3.90 -7.77 -8.10
CA LEU A 662 3.15 -6.64 -7.53
C LEU A 662 1.65 -6.75 -7.84
N LEU A 663 1.26 -7.13 -9.07
CA LEU A 663 -0.13 -7.35 -9.45
C LEU A 663 -0.72 -8.55 -8.70
N ASN A 664 0.07 -9.61 -8.49
CA ASN A 664 -0.33 -10.75 -7.66
C ASN A 664 -0.41 -10.39 -6.17
N GLN A 665 0.46 -9.51 -5.66
CA GLN A 665 0.33 -8.96 -4.30
C GLN A 665 -0.93 -8.08 -4.17
N ALA A 666 -1.19 -7.21 -5.15
CA ALA A 666 -2.39 -6.39 -5.21
C ALA A 666 -3.66 -7.25 -5.26
N ARG A 667 -3.69 -8.33 -6.05
CA ARG A 667 -4.78 -9.33 -6.04
C ARG A 667 -4.92 -10.03 -4.68
N ARG A 668 -3.82 -10.51 -4.09
CA ARG A 668 -3.86 -11.15 -2.75
C ARG A 668 -4.40 -10.19 -1.68
N ASN A 669 -4.00 -8.92 -1.74
CA ASN A 669 -4.47 -7.88 -0.82
C ASN A 669 -5.94 -7.48 -1.09
N GLN A 670 -6.36 -7.37 -2.36
CA GLN A 670 -7.77 -7.13 -2.71
C GLN A 670 -8.67 -8.28 -2.26
N VAL A 671 -8.27 -9.53 -2.50
CA VAL A 671 -9.01 -10.72 -2.03
C VAL A 671 -9.04 -10.80 -0.49
N PHE A 672 -7.96 -10.39 0.18
CA PHE A 672 -7.92 -10.29 1.64
C PHE A 672 -8.84 -9.18 2.18
N GLU A 673 -8.84 -7.99 1.57
CA GLU A 673 -9.77 -6.92 1.91
C GLU A 673 -11.22 -7.27 1.60
N GLU A 674 -11.50 -7.89 0.46
CA GLU A 674 -12.83 -8.33 0.06
C GLU A 674 -13.35 -9.41 1.01
N LYS A 675 -12.51 -10.39 1.38
CA LYS A 675 -12.84 -11.40 2.39
C LYS A 675 -13.02 -10.80 3.78
N ASN A 676 -12.22 -9.81 4.19
CA ASN A 676 -12.43 -9.09 5.45
C ASN A 676 -13.73 -8.27 5.43
N ARG A 677 -14.07 -7.60 4.32
CA ARG A 677 -15.34 -6.89 4.15
C ARG A 677 -16.52 -7.86 4.14
N LEU A 678 -16.35 -9.08 3.61
CA LEU A 678 -17.36 -10.14 3.64
C LEU A 678 -17.53 -10.69 5.07
N HIS A 679 -16.45 -10.92 5.82
CA HIS A 679 -16.53 -11.28 7.24
C HIS A 679 -17.06 -10.15 8.14
N GLU A 680 -16.80 -8.89 7.81
CA GLU A 680 -17.39 -7.74 8.51
C GLU A 680 -18.88 -7.57 8.16
N SER A 681 -19.27 -7.89 6.92
CA SER A 681 -20.67 -8.01 6.49
C SER A 681 -21.38 -9.16 7.21
N GLU A 682 -20.75 -10.33 7.34
CA GLU A 682 -21.24 -11.44 8.17
C GLU A 682 -21.38 -11.01 9.64
N ARG A 683 -20.39 -10.31 10.22
CA ARG A 683 -20.49 -9.77 11.58
C ARG A 683 -21.65 -8.78 11.74
N LEU A 684 -21.89 -7.92 10.75
CA LEU A 684 -23.01 -6.98 10.75
C LEU A 684 -24.35 -7.67 10.55
N LEU A 685 -24.44 -8.71 9.72
CA LEU A 685 -25.63 -9.56 9.56
C LEU A 685 -25.92 -10.34 10.84
N ILE A 686 -24.92 -10.99 11.43
CA ILE A 686 -25.01 -11.70 12.72
C ILE A 686 -25.38 -10.72 13.83
N ALA A 687 -24.88 -9.48 13.82
CA ALA A 687 -25.30 -8.45 14.77
C ALA A 687 -26.77 -8.03 14.55
N GLN A 688 -27.23 -7.89 13.31
CA GLN A 688 -28.64 -7.58 12.98
C GLN A 688 -29.61 -8.74 13.23
N GLU A 689 -29.17 -9.99 13.09
CA GLU A 689 -29.91 -11.16 13.56
C GLU A 689 -29.96 -11.16 15.08
N ASN A 690 -28.84 -10.98 15.78
CA ASN A 690 -28.84 -10.91 17.25
C ASN A 690 -29.65 -9.73 17.81
N THR A 691 -29.82 -8.60 17.11
CA THR A 691 -30.76 -7.55 17.57
C THR A 691 -32.22 -7.95 17.37
N LYS A 692 -32.60 -8.52 16.21
CA LYS A 692 -33.94 -9.09 15.98
C LYS A 692 -34.27 -10.23 16.95
N ASP A 693 -33.29 -11.05 17.28
CA ASP A 693 -33.44 -12.14 18.22
C ASP A 693 -33.45 -11.66 19.68
N ASN A 694 -32.74 -10.57 20.01
CA ASN A 694 -32.88 -9.88 21.30
C ASN A 694 -34.30 -9.32 21.51
N GLU A 695 -34.94 -8.74 20.48
CA GLU A 695 -36.33 -8.29 20.57
C GLU A 695 -37.29 -9.44 20.88
N ARG A 696 -37.06 -10.63 20.31
CA ARG A 696 -37.82 -11.85 20.65
C ARG A 696 -37.52 -12.37 22.05
N ARG A 697 -36.25 -12.40 22.45
CA ARG A 697 -35.80 -12.81 23.80
C ARG A 697 -36.29 -11.86 24.89
N LEU A 698 -36.50 -10.58 24.59
CA LEU A 698 -36.99 -9.59 25.56
C LEU A 698 -38.41 -9.92 26.07
N TYR A 699 -39.29 -10.46 25.22
CA TYR A 699 -40.61 -10.93 25.64
C TYR A 699 -40.55 -12.24 26.43
N ALA A 700 -39.68 -13.19 26.04
CA ALA A 700 -39.45 -14.42 26.82
C ALA A 700 -38.77 -14.16 28.19
N SER A 701 -38.04 -13.05 28.32
CA SER A 701 -37.34 -12.65 29.54
C SER A 701 -38.29 -12.32 30.70
N GLN A 702 -39.49 -11.79 30.43
CA GLN A 702 -40.42 -11.36 31.48
C GLN A 702 -40.99 -12.54 32.28
N ASP A 703 -41.38 -13.64 31.62
CA ASP A 703 -41.78 -14.89 32.29
C ASP A 703 -40.62 -15.53 33.07
N TYR A 704 -39.39 -15.41 32.55
CA TYR A 704 -38.20 -15.95 33.23
C TYR A 704 -37.81 -15.12 34.47
N LEU A 705 -38.03 -13.80 34.46
CA LEU A 705 -37.77 -12.91 35.60
C LEU A 705 -38.59 -13.29 36.83
N MET A 706 -39.89 -13.54 36.64
CA MET A 706 -40.81 -13.90 37.73
C MET A 706 -40.45 -15.26 38.36
N LYS A 707 -39.74 -16.13 37.63
CA LYS A 707 -39.19 -17.38 38.16
C LYS A 707 -37.84 -17.18 38.86
N ILE A 708 -36.97 -16.32 38.31
CA ILE A 708 -35.68 -15.94 38.93
C ILE A 708 -35.89 -15.36 40.32
N ASP A 709 -36.83 -14.44 40.53
CA ASP A 709 -36.96 -13.77 41.84
C ASP A 709 -37.41 -14.74 42.96
N TYR A 710 -38.15 -15.80 42.63
CA TYR A 710 -38.47 -16.88 43.56
C TYR A 710 -37.23 -17.74 43.90
N GLU A 711 -36.46 -18.15 42.89
CA GLU A 711 -35.21 -18.90 43.09
C GLU A 711 -34.16 -18.06 43.84
N ARG A 712 -34.14 -16.74 43.63
CA ARG A 712 -33.27 -15.77 44.31
C ARG A 712 -33.61 -15.64 45.80
N PHE A 713 -34.89 -15.57 46.16
CA PHE A 713 -35.34 -15.55 47.56
C PHE A 713 -34.88 -16.80 48.35
N ILE A 714 -34.91 -17.97 47.71
CA ILE A 714 -34.38 -19.22 48.31
C ILE A 714 -32.84 -19.17 48.40
N LYS A 715 -32.16 -18.61 47.40
CA LYS A 715 -30.69 -18.48 47.36
C LYS A 715 -30.15 -17.52 48.42
N ASP A 716 -30.81 -16.39 48.63
CA ASP A 716 -30.44 -15.38 49.63
C ASP A 716 -30.67 -15.89 51.06
N SER A 717 -31.60 -16.84 51.26
CA SER A 717 -31.78 -17.56 52.53
C SER A 717 -30.62 -18.52 52.84
N LEU A 718 -30.04 -19.17 51.81
CA LEU A 718 -28.89 -20.07 51.95
C LEU A 718 -27.54 -19.33 52.02
N ALA A 719 -27.43 -18.16 51.38
CA ALA A 719 -26.22 -17.33 51.44
C ALA A 719 -25.88 -16.83 52.86
N LYS A 720 -26.87 -16.82 53.77
CA LYS A 720 -26.72 -16.35 55.16
C LYS A 720 -25.94 -17.29 56.09
N LEU A 721 -25.48 -18.44 55.57
CA LEU A 721 -24.64 -19.43 56.28
C LEU A 721 -23.22 -19.56 55.70
N GLY A 722 -22.81 -18.66 54.79
CA GLY A 722 -21.45 -18.62 54.22
C GLY A 722 -20.73 -17.27 54.42
N GLY A 723 -21.12 -16.49 55.43
CA GLY A 723 -20.68 -15.11 55.61
C GLY A 723 -19.32 -14.92 56.28
N GLU A 724 -18.79 -15.93 56.96
CA GLU A 724 -17.63 -15.77 57.87
C GLU A 724 -16.28 -15.98 57.16
N ASP A 725 -16.19 -16.92 56.21
CA ASP A 725 -14.92 -17.28 55.54
C ASP A 725 -14.39 -16.24 54.53
N ARG A 726 -15.22 -15.29 54.06
CA ARG A 726 -14.81 -14.27 53.06
C ARG A 726 -14.56 -12.87 53.60
N ALA A 727 -14.86 -12.61 54.87
CA ALA A 727 -14.36 -11.42 55.56
C ALA A 727 -12.84 -11.54 55.80
N ILE A 728 -12.42 -12.71 56.29
CA ILE A 728 -11.07 -13.00 56.80
C ILE A 728 -9.96 -12.89 55.74
N GLU A 729 -10.27 -13.06 54.46
CA GLU A 729 -9.27 -13.08 53.38
C GLU A 729 -9.05 -11.70 52.71
N ILE A 730 -10.09 -10.87 52.62
CA ILE A 730 -9.96 -9.48 52.12
C ILE A 730 -9.29 -8.56 53.15
N GLU A 731 -9.47 -8.86 54.44
CA GLU A 731 -8.81 -8.13 55.53
C GLU A 731 -7.29 -8.39 55.57
N LYS A 732 -6.86 -9.64 55.31
CA LYS A 732 -5.44 -10.05 55.26
C LYS A 732 -4.62 -9.39 54.15
N LEU A 733 -5.24 -8.96 53.04
CA LEU A 733 -4.55 -8.25 51.95
C LEU A 733 -4.56 -6.71 52.09
N LYS A 734 -5.06 -6.17 53.21
CA LYS A 734 -4.89 -4.75 53.59
C LYS A 734 -3.88 -4.52 54.72
N MET A 735 -3.30 -5.58 55.28
CA MET A 735 -2.44 -5.50 56.48
C MET A 735 -0.99 -5.93 56.23
N SER A 736 -0.27 -5.11 55.45
CA SER A 736 1.21 -5.07 55.48
C SER A 736 1.69 -3.61 55.56
N LYS A 737 1.23 -2.87 56.59
CA LYS A 737 1.84 -1.59 56.94
C LYS A 737 3.30 -1.85 57.37
N PRO A 738 4.29 -1.07 56.90
CA PRO A 738 5.58 -1.00 57.59
C PRO A 738 5.37 -0.50 59.01
N ASP A 739 6.08 -1.09 59.97
CA ASP A 739 6.03 -0.66 61.37
C ASP A 739 6.94 0.57 61.53
N TYR A 740 6.33 1.77 61.62
CA TYR A 740 7.06 3.03 61.75
C TYR A 740 7.20 3.38 63.25
N PRO A 741 8.43 3.62 63.76
CA PRO A 741 8.65 3.87 65.19
C PRO A 741 8.03 5.21 65.61
N SER A 742 6.89 5.14 66.30
CA SER A 742 6.00 6.28 66.57
C SER A 742 6.45 7.21 67.72
N GLN A 743 7.76 7.48 67.84
CA GLN A 743 8.28 8.51 68.74
C GLN A 743 8.72 9.72 67.92
N PRO A 744 8.14 10.92 68.12
CA PRO A 744 8.45 12.08 67.30
C PRO A 744 9.93 12.45 67.38
N ASN A 745 10.61 12.43 66.23
CA ASN A 745 11.99 12.92 66.10
C ASN A 745 12.04 14.46 65.94
N PHE A 746 10.88 15.07 65.66
CA PHE A 746 10.63 16.47 65.31
C PHE A 746 11.78 17.06 64.49
N LEU A 747 11.95 16.55 63.27
CA LEU A 747 12.99 17.04 62.36
C LEU A 747 12.89 18.57 62.16
N LYS A 748 14.06 19.18 62.03
CA LYS A 748 14.31 20.60 61.80
C LYS A 748 15.24 20.77 60.62
N ASP A 749 15.19 21.93 60.02
CA ASP A 749 16.09 22.32 58.95
C ASP A 749 17.47 22.77 59.43
N GLU A 750 18.31 23.20 58.48
CA GLU A 750 19.68 23.66 58.71
C GLU A 750 19.78 24.86 59.66
N ASP A 751 18.72 25.68 59.75
CA ASP A 751 18.59 26.84 60.66
C ASP A 751 18.00 26.46 62.03
N GLY A 752 17.60 25.20 62.23
CA GLY A 752 17.04 24.68 63.47
C GLY A 752 15.53 24.90 63.65
N ILE A 753 14.83 25.33 62.60
CA ILE A 753 13.37 25.51 62.58
C ILE A 753 12.71 24.15 62.34
N LEU A 754 11.67 23.83 63.11
CA LEU A 754 10.93 22.58 62.96
C LEU A 754 10.31 22.49 61.55
N PHE A 755 10.48 21.38 60.85
CA PHE A 755 9.65 21.10 59.68
C PHE A 755 8.18 20.97 60.14
N PRO A 756 7.23 21.54 59.39
CA PRO A 756 5.82 21.54 59.81
C PRO A 756 5.27 20.11 59.89
N PRO A 757 4.53 19.75 60.97
CA PRO A 757 3.87 18.46 61.06
C PRO A 757 2.75 18.34 60.03
N ASN A 758 2.43 17.11 59.63
CA ASN A 758 1.45 16.79 58.60
C ASN A 758 1.72 17.48 57.23
N ALA A 759 2.98 17.52 56.79
CA ALA A 759 3.39 18.25 55.59
C ALA A 759 4.60 17.63 54.86
N VAL A 760 4.78 18.01 53.59
CA VAL A 760 6.01 17.79 52.81
C VAL A 760 6.72 19.13 52.65
N THR A 761 8.04 19.15 52.86
CA THR A 761 8.92 20.28 52.50
C THR A 761 9.93 19.81 51.46
N GLU A 762 10.12 20.56 50.37
CA GLU A 762 11.10 20.28 49.30
C GLU A 762 12.18 21.37 49.26
N ARG A 763 13.45 20.98 49.02
CA ARG A 763 14.63 21.86 48.95
C ARG A 763 15.61 21.34 47.89
N VAL A 764 16.41 22.21 47.28
CA VAL A 764 17.40 21.85 46.24
C VAL A 764 18.81 22.32 46.61
N PHE A 765 19.80 21.46 46.42
CA PHE A 765 21.21 21.68 46.75
C PHE A 765 22.13 21.49 45.53
N LYS A 766 23.25 22.21 45.50
CA LYS A 766 24.29 22.14 44.46
C LYS A 766 25.64 21.75 45.06
N SER A 767 26.31 20.76 44.47
CA SER A 767 27.74 20.50 44.71
C SER A 767 28.57 21.03 43.54
N THR A 768 29.72 21.63 43.83
CA THR A 768 30.66 22.16 42.84
C THR A 768 32.06 21.56 42.98
N ASN A 769 32.82 21.56 41.89
CA ASN A 769 34.25 21.19 41.90
C ASN A 769 35.16 22.40 42.19
N SER A 770 36.46 22.15 42.32
CA SER A 770 37.49 23.17 42.57
C SER A 770 37.65 24.24 41.47
N LYS A 771 37.03 24.06 40.30
CA LYS A 771 36.94 25.07 39.23
C LYS A 771 35.60 25.85 39.25
N GLY A 772 34.73 25.58 40.23
CA GLY A 772 33.44 26.26 40.41
C GLY A 772 32.26 25.69 39.59
N PHE A 773 32.46 24.62 38.82
CA PHE A 773 31.39 24.02 38.00
C PHE A 773 30.53 23.07 38.83
N VAL A 774 29.21 23.04 38.56
CA VAL A 774 28.24 22.19 39.27
C VAL A 774 28.37 20.75 38.82
N THR A 775 28.69 19.84 39.76
CA THR A 775 28.94 18.41 39.50
C THR A 775 27.78 17.51 39.92
N SER A 776 26.91 17.98 40.82
CA SER A 776 25.64 17.32 41.13
C SER A 776 24.59 18.28 41.65
N VAL A 777 23.31 17.98 41.36
CA VAL A 777 22.13 18.63 41.94
C VAL A 777 21.37 17.60 42.78
N ILE A 778 20.96 17.97 43.99
CA ILE A 778 20.22 17.10 44.92
C ILE A 778 18.88 17.75 45.25
N VAL A 779 17.78 17.02 45.06
CA VAL A 779 16.44 17.41 45.54
C VAL A 779 16.14 16.63 46.82
N GLN A 780 16.00 17.34 47.94
CA GLN A 780 15.64 16.81 49.25
C GLN A 780 14.13 17.00 49.48
N ARG A 781 13.47 15.98 50.02
CA ARG A 781 12.08 16.04 50.52
C ARG A 781 12.01 15.54 51.94
N VAL A 782 11.47 16.34 52.85
CA VAL A 782 11.16 15.93 54.23
C VAL A 782 9.65 15.79 54.35
N VAL A 783 9.20 14.57 54.63
CA VAL A 783 7.79 14.24 54.90
C VAL A 783 7.63 14.07 56.41
N VAL A 784 6.76 14.86 57.04
CA VAL A 784 6.49 14.78 58.48
C VAL A 784 5.04 14.40 58.71
N ASP A 785 4.81 13.37 59.54
CA ASP A 785 3.47 12.89 59.89
C ASP A 785 2.75 13.84 60.89
N PRO A 786 1.47 13.60 61.23
CA PRO A 786 0.75 14.37 62.25
C PRO A 786 1.39 14.35 63.65
N ASN A 787 2.13 13.29 63.98
CA ASN A 787 2.74 13.10 65.29
C ASN A 787 4.08 13.86 65.44
N GLY A 788 4.71 14.28 64.34
CA GLY A 788 6.02 14.93 64.33
C GLY A 788 7.19 13.95 64.10
N TYR A 789 6.94 12.80 63.48
CA TYR A 789 7.98 11.92 62.95
C TYR A 789 8.25 12.25 61.47
N GLY A 790 9.46 12.72 61.19
CA GLY A 790 9.92 13.06 59.85
C GLY A 790 10.78 11.97 59.19
N VAL A 791 10.64 11.82 57.88
CA VAL A 791 11.46 10.97 57.00
C VAL A 791 12.01 11.81 55.85
N VAL A 792 13.30 11.65 55.56
CA VAL A 792 14.02 12.41 54.52
C VAL A 792 14.21 11.53 53.28
N TYR A 793 13.92 12.07 52.10
CA TYR A 793 14.15 11.45 50.80
C TYR A 793 15.05 12.35 49.97
N GLU A 794 15.98 11.78 49.20
CA GLU A 794 16.87 12.54 48.32
C GLU A 794 16.88 11.97 46.91
N LYS A 795 16.98 12.85 45.91
CA LYS A 795 17.23 12.51 44.51
C LYS A 795 18.47 13.26 44.05
N THR A 796 19.55 12.54 43.76
CA THR A 796 20.84 13.10 43.34
C THR A 796 21.08 12.83 41.86
N THR A 797 21.24 13.88 41.04
CA THR A 797 21.63 13.78 39.63
C THR A 797 23.05 14.32 39.45
N ASN A 798 23.94 13.55 38.81
CA ASN A 798 25.35 13.91 38.63
C ASN A 798 25.67 14.45 37.22
N GLU A 799 26.90 14.95 37.03
CA GLU A 799 27.46 15.45 35.77
C GLU A 799 27.53 14.43 34.62
N ASN A 800 27.24 13.15 34.86
CA ASN A 800 27.12 12.10 33.84
C ASN A 800 25.65 11.79 33.49
N GLY A 801 24.68 12.57 33.98
CA GLY A 801 23.24 12.36 33.78
C GLY A 801 22.65 11.20 34.60
N SER A 802 23.47 10.51 35.41
CA SER A 802 23.02 9.41 36.26
C SER A 802 22.27 9.96 37.47
N THR A 803 21.14 9.34 37.81
CA THR A 803 20.28 9.73 38.95
C THR A 803 20.16 8.60 39.96
N TYR A 804 20.26 8.95 41.24
CA TYR A 804 20.22 8.05 42.38
C TYR A 804 19.20 8.54 43.41
N PHE A 805 18.60 7.62 44.18
CA PHE A 805 17.53 7.93 45.13
C PHE A 805 17.84 7.36 46.52
N SER A 806 17.59 8.13 47.58
CA SER A 806 17.79 7.74 48.98
C SER A 806 16.53 7.97 49.84
N ARG A 807 16.41 7.20 50.93
CA ARG A 807 15.48 7.43 52.06
C ARG A 807 16.26 7.26 53.36
N ASN A 808 16.36 8.31 54.17
CA ASN A 808 17.21 8.40 55.36
C ASN A 808 18.66 7.90 55.09
N GLY A 809 19.22 8.23 53.91
CA GLY A 809 20.56 7.82 53.49
C GLY A 809 20.68 6.39 52.92
N ALA A 810 19.65 5.53 53.03
CA ALA A 810 19.64 4.21 52.40
C ALA A 810 19.13 4.30 50.95
N SER A 811 19.78 3.60 50.01
CA SER A 811 19.39 3.60 48.60
C SER A 811 18.00 2.98 48.37
N ILE A 812 17.19 3.61 47.53
CA ILE A 812 15.84 3.16 47.16
C ILE A 812 15.64 3.22 45.63
N THR A 813 14.52 2.69 45.13
CA THR A 813 14.13 2.81 43.72
C THR A 813 13.39 4.13 43.45
N GLU A 814 13.38 4.57 42.19
CA GLU A 814 12.60 5.73 41.74
C GLU A 814 11.11 5.60 42.09
N TYR A 815 10.55 4.39 41.98
CA TYR A 815 9.15 4.11 42.33
C TYR A 815 8.86 4.36 43.82
N VAL A 816 9.78 3.96 44.72
CA VAL A 816 9.65 4.24 46.16
C VAL A 816 9.74 5.75 46.41
N TRP A 817 10.72 6.43 45.78
CA TRP A 817 10.89 7.87 45.93
C TRP A 817 9.66 8.64 45.43
N PHE A 818 9.14 8.31 44.24
CA PHE A 818 8.00 9.01 43.64
C PHE A 818 6.70 8.84 44.45
N ASN A 819 6.42 7.65 45.00
CA ASN A 819 5.16 7.41 45.71
C ASN A 819 5.22 7.81 47.19
N GLU A 820 6.33 7.56 47.89
CA GLU A 820 6.43 7.82 49.33
C GLU A 820 6.78 9.28 49.67
N SER A 821 7.66 9.94 48.89
CA SER A 821 8.07 11.32 49.17
C SER A 821 6.97 12.37 48.92
N MET A 822 5.87 11.97 48.28
CA MET A 822 4.67 12.81 48.05
C MET A 822 3.69 12.80 49.24
N GLY A 823 4.01 12.08 50.32
CA GLY A 823 3.24 12.10 51.58
C GLY A 823 1.84 11.44 51.55
N GLN A 824 1.40 10.87 50.42
CA GLN A 824 0.02 10.40 50.20
C GLN A 824 -0.51 9.37 51.22
N ASN A 825 0.38 8.64 51.90
CA ASN A 825 0.05 7.63 52.91
C ASN A 825 0.52 8.01 54.34
N VAL A 826 1.02 9.23 54.52
CA VAL A 826 1.65 9.73 55.77
C VAL A 826 0.98 11.03 56.25
N ILE A 827 0.38 11.79 55.34
CA ILE A 827 -0.29 13.07 55.62
C ILE A 827 -1.82 12.85 55.63
N GLU A 828 -2.44 13.26 56.74
CA GLU A 828 -3.90 13.31 56.90
C GLU A 828 -4.50 14.55 56.21
N LYS A 829 -5.76 14.46 55.77
CA LYS A 829 -6.47 15.48 54.98
C LYS A 829 -7.64 16.11 55.73
#